data_AF-A0A926ZD08-F1
#
_entry.id   AF-A0A926ZD08-F1
#
_cell.length_a   1.000
_cell.length_b   1.000
_cell.length_c   1.000
_cell.angle_alpha   90.00
_cell.angle_beta   90.00
_cell.angle_gamma   90.00
#
_symmetry.space_group_name_H-M   'P 1'
#
loop_
_entity.id
_entity.type
_entity.pdbx_description
1 polymer ?
#
loop_
_entity_poly.entity_id
_entity_poly.type
_entity_poly.pdbx_seq_one_letter_code
_entity_poly.pdbx_strand_id
1 'polypeptide(L)'
;MTSERVMPPLAVWAGVECTVNRIGDQYFDQLEWNGHATRIEDLKQFASLGVEAIRYPVLWERIAPNGLEQADWSWTDERLALLDDLGICPIAGLVHHGSGPRDTSLVDPAFPEKLAKFAYAVAQRYPWLSHYTPVNEPLTTARFSGLYGHWYPHERDDLIFAKALIHECRATVLAMQAIRQINPNAQLVQTEDLGKTFSTPLLTYQAQLENDRRWLSLDLLYGRVNPSHPLWDYLQKIGVEEAELRWFEDNPCPPDIIGINRYVCGDRFIDERVDRYPPHTRGGNGKHAYADVEAVWVCADGIYDHAALLKEVWERYQQPIAITEAHLGCTREEQLRWLKEIWQVAQSLREDGVDMRAVTVWSLLGTYDWNSLVTRADGFYEPGVFDVRSTQPRPTAIASMVQSMAEGWEYTHPVLDLPGWWQRSQRLLYPPVNYSNDAGAWVDSAPGTVCQSVEMRRISKASAAASTPPLLITGATGTLGQAFARLCEIRGIPYHLLSRQEMDITNSASVEEALREFKPWAIINASGYVRVDDAEREPDLCHRINAEGAAILAVACAERGIPMVKFSSDLVFDGSQAAPYMESHEVAPLNVYGRSKVIAEQKVLAAHPDSLVIRTSAFFSPWDAYNFLTIALRALAAGQPFVAASDAVVSPTYVPDLVNTTLDLLIDGESGLWHLANTGAITWADLAREVATLAGLDSNRVQARSVKDLNWVAPRPVYSVLSSERGVLLPSLDGAIGRYLNERVSA
;
A
#
# COMPACT_ATOMS: atom_id res chain seq x y z
N MET A 1 30.67 38.99 -7.85
CA MET A 1 30.01 38.57 -6.60
C MET A 1 28.74 37.87 -7.00
N THR A 2 28.83 36.57 -7.29
CA THR A 2 27.66 35.71 -7.53
C THR A 2 26.98 35.53 -6.17
N SER A 3 25.75 36.01 -6.02
CA SER A 3 24.94 35.64 -4.86
C SER A 3 24.83 34.12 -4.87
N GLU A 4 25.37 33.44 -3.86
CA GLU A 4 25.03 32.04 -3.63
C GLU A 4 23.52 31.95 -3.60
N ARG A 5 22.95 31.29 -4.63
CA ARG A 5 21.51 31.05 -4.70
C ARG A 5 21.22 30.07 -3.58
N VAL A 6 20.82 30.56 -2.42
CA VAL A 6 20.38 29.72 -1.31
C VAL A 6 19.21 28.89 -1.82
N MET A 7 19.41 27.58 -1.95
CA MET A 7 18.35 26.68 -2.37
C MET A 7 17.26 26.69 -1.29
N PRO A 8 15.97 26.87 -1.64
CA PRO A 8 14.89 26.79 -0.66
C PRO A 8 14.88 25.42 0.02
N PRO A 9 14.38 25.27 1.25
CA PRO A 9 14.24 23.97 1.91
C PRO A 9 13.57 22.93 1.00
N LEU A 10 13.86 21.65 1.23
CA LEU A 10 13.17 20.57 0.54
C LEU A 10 11.69 20.62 0.93
N ALA A 11 10.80 20.84 -0.04
CA ALA A 11 9.38 20.98 0.22
C ALA A 11 8.70 19.62 0.36
N VAL A 12 7.63 19.58 1.16
CA VAL A 12 6.70 18.45 1.21
C VAL A 12 5.50 18.78 0.33
N TRP A 13 5.32 17.98 -0.72
CA TRP A 13 4.14 18.05 -1.58
C TRP A 13 3.19 16.90 -1.25
N ALA A 14 1.93 17.06 -1.65
CA ALA A 14 0.92 16.01 -1.58
C ALA A 14 0.42 15.61 -2.97
N GLY A 15 -0.08 14.39 -3.11
CA GLY A 15 -0.74 13.95 -4.33
C GLY A 15 -2.00 13.12 -4.05
N VAL A 16 -3.07 13.43 -4.77
CA VAL A 16 -4.30 12.62 -4.76
C VAL A 16 -4.24 11.67 -5.96
N GLU A 17 -4.48 10.39 -5.72
CA GLU A 17 -4.75 9.44 -6.79
C GLU A 17 -6.10 9.80 -7.44
N CYS A 18 -6.07 10.09 -8.73
CA CYS A 18 -7.20 10.62 -9.49
C CYS A 18 -7.35 9.98 -10.88
N THR A 19 -6.73 8.82 -11.09
CA THR A 19 -6.79 8.06 -12.34
C THR A 19 -8.23 7.81 -12.78
N VAL A 20 -8.49 8.13 -14.04
CA VAL A 20 -9.74 7.82 -14.76
C VAL A 20 -9.38 6.85 -15.88
N ASN A 21 -9.25 5.58 -15.51
CA ASN A 21 -8.82 4.54 -16.45
C ASN A 21 -9.99 4.06 -17.31
N ARG A 22 -9.77 3.93 -18.62
CA ARG A 22 -10.76 3.40 -19.56
C ARG A 22 -10.39 1.97 -19.95
N ILE A 23 -11.31 1.03 -19.73
CA ILE A 23 -11.18 -0.39 -20.11
C ILE A 23 -12.40 -0.78 -20.92
N GLY A 24 -12.21 -0.99 -22.23
CA GLY A 24 -13.31 -1.09 -23.18
C GLY A 24 -14.24 0.14 -23.10
N ASP A 25 -15.50 -0.11 -22.75
CA ASP A 25 -16.52 0.94 -22.58
C ASP A 25 -16.74 1.36 -21.12
N GLN A 26 -15.97 0.80 -20.19
CA GLN A 26 -16.05 1.10 -18.75
C GLN A 26 -14.97 2.10 -18.34
N TYR A 27 -15.31 2.93 -17.36
CA TYR A 27 -14.41 3.88 -16.74
C TYR A 27 -14.28 3.56 -15.26
N PHE A 28 -13.05 3.52 -14.79
CA PHE A 28 -12.69 3.30 -13.39
C PHE A 28 -12.10 4.61 -12.85
N ASP A 29 -12.81 5.22 -11.90
CA ASP A 29 -12.50 6.56 -11.40
C ASP A 29 -12.14 6.49 -9.92
N GLN A 30 -10.86 6.76 -9.63
CA GLN A 30 -10.35 6.69 -8.28
C GLN A 30 -10.97 7.74 -7.34
N LEU A 31 -11.36 8.92 -7.83
CA LEU A 31 -11.98 9.96 -7.01
C LEU A 31 -13.37 9.53 -6.52
N GLU A 32 -14.09 8.75 -7.34
CA GLU A 32 -15.36 8.14 -6.92
C GLU A 32 -15.12 7.02 -5.91
N TRP A 33 -14.14 6.14 -6.16
CA TRP A 33 -13.87 4.97 -5.33
C TRP A 33 -13.30 5.31 -3.96
N ASN A 34 -12.36 6.25 -3.89
CA ASN A 34 -11.87 6.76 -2.62
C ASN A 34 -12.86 7.75 -1.97
N GLY A 35 -13.89 8.19 -2.70
CA GLY A 35 -14.98 9.06 -2.27
C GLY A 35 -14.65 10.57 -2.20
N HIS A 36 -13.45 10.98 -2.62
CA HIS A 36 -13.05 12.40 -2.69
C HIS A 36 -13.93 13.24 -3.62
N ALA A 37 -14.55 12.60 -4.62
CA ALA A 37 -15.52 13.22 -5.51
C ALA A 37 -16.66 13.93 -4.75
N THR A 38 -17.04 13.43 -3.57
CA THR A 38 -18.15 13.97 -2.76
C THR A 38 -17.70 14.63 -1.45
N ARG A 39 -16.50 14.33 -0.95
CA ARG A 39 -16.00 14.85 0.32
C ARG A 39 -15.04 16.02 0.14
N ILE A 40 -15.58 17.24 0.10
CA ILE A 40 -14.74 18.45 0.05
C ILE A 40 -13.90 18.66 1.31
N GLU A 41 -14.37 18.16 2.46
CA GLU A 41 -13.68 18.34 3.75
C GLU A 41 -12.33 17.61 3.85
N ASP A 42 -12.06 16.69 2.94
CA ASP A 42 -10.74 16.08 2.77
C ASP A 42 -9.66 17.16 2.56
N LEU A 43 -9.97 18.28 1.89
CA LEU A 43 -9.02 19.37 1.64
C LEU A 43 -8.52 20.04 2.93
N LYS A 44 -9.37 20.17 3.96
CA LYS A 44 -8.95 20.71 5.26
C LYS A 44 -8.01 19.73 5.98
N GLN A 45 -8.23 18.43 5.81
CA GLN A 45 -7.31 17.41 6.34
C GLN A 45 -5.97 17.47 5.63
N PHE A 46 -5.96 17.64 4.30
CA PHE A 46 -4.73 17.80 3.54
C PHE A 46 -3.95 19.05 3.97
N ALA A 47 -4.64 20.19 4.19
CA ALA A 47 -4.02 21.41 4.72
C ALA A 47 -3.38 21.19 6.10
N SER A 48 -4.02 20.39 6.96
CA SER A 48 -3.50 20.11 8.30
C SER A 48 -2.19 19.32 8.31
N LEU A 49 -1.76 18.78 7.16
CA LEU A 49 -0.46 18.12 7.02
C LEU A 49 0.71 19.12 6.88
N GLY A 50 0.43 20.40 6.62
CA GLY A 50 1.47 21.42 6.40
C GLY A 50 2.13 21.37 5.02
N VAL A 51 1.51 20.72 4.04
CA VAL A 51 2.07 20.61 2.68
C VAL A 51 2.03 21.94 1.92
N GLU A 52 3.07 22.23 1.15
CA GLU A 52 3.21 23.50 0.41
C GLU A 52 2.44 23.50 -0.92
N ALA A 53 2.41 22.35 -1.57
CA ALA A 53 1.74 22.16 -2.85
C ALA A 53 1.05 20.80 -2.92
N ILE A 54 0.04 20.71 -3.79
CA ILE A 54 -0.72 19.49 -4.02
C ILE A 54 -0.88 19.23 -5.52
N ARG A 55 -0.47 18.04 -5.96
CA ARG A 55 -0.83 17.52 -7.28
C ARG A 55 -2.32 17.19 -7.27
N TYR A 56 -3.10 18.01 -7.98
CA TYR A 56 -4.55 18.02 -7.86
C TYR A 56 -5.25 17.91 -9.23
N PRO A 57 -6.32 17.11 -9.33
CA PRO A 57 -7.02 16.88 -10.59
C PRO A 57 -7.78 18.10 -11.10
N VAL A 58 -7.54 18.46 -12.36
CA VAL A 58 -8.38 19.32 -13.21
C VAL A 58 -8.68 18.54 -14.50
N LEU A 59 -9.30 17.37 -14.31
CA LEU A 59 -9.33 16.31 -15.31
C LEU A 59 -10.28 16.60 -16.47
N TRP A 60 -9.76 16.44 -17.68
CA TRP A 60 -10.51 16.64 -18.92
C TRP A 60 -11.72 15.70 -19.01
N GLU A 61 -11.55 14.44 -18.63
CA GLU A 61 -12.57 13.39 -18.65
C GLU A 61 -13.76 13.69 -17.75
N ARG A 62 -13.55 14.40 -16.65
CA ARG A 62 -14.61 14.75 -15.69
C ARG A 62 -15.27 16.07 -16.02
N ILE A 63 -14.48 17.08 -16.41
CA ILE A 63 -14.99 18.44 -16.64
C ILE A 63 -15.73 18.54 -17.97
N ALA A 64 -15.20 17.95 -19.05
CA ALA A 64 -15.75 18.10 -20.39
C ALA A 64 -15.96 16.76 -21.12
N PRO A 65 -16.67 15.78 -20.51
CA PRO A 65 -16.87 14.45 -21.11
C PRO A 65 -17.63 14.48 -22.45
N ASN A 66 -18.42 15.53 -22.68
CA ASN A 66 -19.23 15.75 -23.89
C ASN A 66 -18.81 17.02 -24.65
N GLY A 67 -17.55 17.45 -24.48
CA GLY A 67 -17.00 18.65 -25.10
C GLY A 67 -17.11 19.92 -24.23
N LEU A 68 -16.28 20.91 -24.57
CA LEU A 68 -16.09 22.14 -23.78
C LEU A 68 -17.35 23.02 -23.65
N GLU A 69 -18.24 23.00 -24.64
CA GLU A 69 -19.49 23.79 -24.60
C GLU A 69 -20.46 23.31 -23.51
N GLN A 70 -20.32 22.05 -23.08
CA GLN A 70 -21.12 21.41 -22.03
C GLN A 70 -20.28 21.13 -20.78
N ALA A 71 -19.13 21.80 -20.63
CA ALA A 71 -18.23 21.57 -19.51
C ALA A 71 -18.87 21.95 -18.18
N ASP A 72 -18.76 21.06 -17.19
CA ASP A 72 -19.15 21.32 -15.81
C ASP A 72 -17.92 21.62 -14.96
N TRP A 73 -17.81 22.89 -14.55
CA TRP A 73 -16.69 23.37 -13.74
C TRP A 73 -16.99 23.36 -12.24
N SER A 74 -18.24 23.09 -11.81
CA SER A 74 -18.67 23.38 -10.43
C SER A 74 -17.82 22.64 -9.39
N TRP A 75 -17.46 21.39 -9.67
CA TRP A 75 -16.62 20.58 -8.79
C TRP A 75 -15.22 21.18 -8.62
N THR A 76 -14.60 21.59 -9.74
CA THR A 76 -13.25 22.15 -9.76
C THR A 76 -13.21 23.56 -9.19
N ASP A 77 -14.22 24.38 -9.49
CA ASP A 77 -14.36 25.74 -8.96
C ASP A 77 -14.34 25.74 -7.43
N GLU A 78 -15.18 24.89 -6.84
CA GLU A 78 -15.32 24.79 -5.39
C GLU A 78 -14.00 24.36 -4.72
N ARG A 79 -13.30 23.40 -5.32
CA ARG A 79 -12.08 22.81 -4.74
C ARG A 79 -10.85 23.66 -4.93
N LEU A 80 -10.65 24.25 -6.11
CA LEU A 80 -9.53 25.14 -6.34
C LEU A 80 -9.67 26.44 -5.52
N ALA A 81 -10.89 26.96 -5.36
CA ALA A 81 -11.14 28.08 -4.46
C ALA A 81 -10.78 27.73 -3.01
N LEU A 82 -11.21 26.55 -2.52
CA LEU A 82 -10.88 26.14 -1.15
C LEU A 82 -9.36 25.87 -0.97
N LEU A 83 -8.66 25.33 -1.96
CA LEU A 83 -7.21 25.16 -1.90
C LEU A 83 -6.47 26.51 -1.81
N ASP A 84 -6.92 27.52 -2.57
CA ASP A 84 -6.39 28.89 -2.51
C ASP A 84 -6.64 29.52 -1.13
N ASP A 85 -7.86 29.40 -0.60
CA ASP A 85 -8.21 29.85 0.76
C ASP A 85 -7.38 29.16 1.86
N LEU A 86 -7.02 27.89 1.66
CA LEU A 86 -6.17 27.11 2.55
C LEU A 86 -4.67 27.38 2.34
N GLY A 87 -4.29 28.16 1.33
CA GLY A 87 -2.90 28.51 1.02
C GLY A 87 -2.08 27.34 0.46
N ILE A 88 -2.72 26.31 -0.11
CA ILE A 88 -2.02 25.18 -0.73
C ILE A 88 -1.91 25.42 -2.23
N CYS A 89 -0.68 25.42 -2.77
CA CYS A 89 -0.47 25.63 -4.20
C CYS A 89 -0.90 24.40 -5.03
N PRO A 90 -1.89 24.49 -5.94
CA PRO A 90 -2.26 23.38 -6.80
C PRO A 90 -1.24 23.22 -7.95
N ILE A 91 -0.83 21.97 -8.20
CA ILE A 91 -0.18 21.54 -9.43
C ILE A 91 -1.25 20.83 -10.26
N ALA A 92 -1.78 21.52 -11.27
CA ALA A 92 -2.98 21.09 -11.98
C ALA A 92 -2.68 19.94 -12.96
N GLY A 93 -3.24 18.76 -12.70
CA GLY A 93 -3.18 17.59 -13.59
C GLY A 93 -4.37 17.56 -14.55
N LEU A 94 -4.13 17.58 -15.88
CA LEU A 94 -5.22 17.64 -16.87
C LEU A 94 -5.67 16.25 -17.37
N VAL A 95 -4.75 15.30 -17.43
CA VAL A 95 -5.00 13.88 -17.75
C VAL A 95 -4.08 13.02 -16.87
N HIS A 96 -4.64 12.03 -16.17
CA HIS A 96 -3.90 11.12 -15.29
C HIS A 96 -4.22 9.67 -15.64
N HIS A 97 -3.33 9.02 -16.42
CA HIS A 97 -3.51 7.66 -16.98
C HIS A 97 -4.81 7.42 -17.77
N GLY A 98 -5.56 8.49 -18.06
CA GLY A 98 -6.74 8.47 -18.91
C GLY A 98 -6.39 8.60 -20.39
N SER A 99 -7.38 8.36 -21.25
CA SER A 99 -7.27 8.51 -22.70
C SER A 99 -8.04 9.71 -23.25
N GLY A 100 -8.40 10.65 -22.37
CA GLY A 100 -9.31 11.75 -22.66
C GLY A 100 -10.79 11.33 -22.68
N PRO A 101 -11.70 12.26 -23.02
CA PRO A 101 -13.12 11.99 -23.17
C PRO A 101 -13.45 10.93 -24.22
N ARG A 102 -14.71 10.48 -24.24
CA ARG A 102 -15.16 9.32 -25.05
C ARG A 102 -14.93 9.46 -26.56
N ASP A 103 -14.86 10.70 -27.07
CA ASP A 103 -14.73 11.04 -28.48
C ASP A 103 -13.26 11.16 -28.96
N THR A 104 -12.30 10.80 -28.12
CA THR A 104 -10.87 10.81 -28.44
C THR A 104 -10.18 9.56 -27.87
N SER A 105 -8.91 9.39 -28.23
CA SER A 105 -8.00 8.41 -27.64
C SER A 105 -6.56 8.92 -27.72
N LEU A 106 -5.63 8.26 -27.05
CA LEU A 106 -4.19 8.59 -27.14
C LEU A 106 -3.65 8.45 -28.58
N VAL A 107 -4.32 7.68 -29.44
CA VAL A 107 -3.90 7.44 -30.83
C VAL A 107 -4.70 8.29 -31.83
N ASP A 108 -5.66 9.09 -31.38
CA ASP A 108 -6.35 10.08 -32.21
C ASP A 108 -5.36 11.21 -32.54
N PRO A 109 -5.05 11.48 -33.83
CA PRO A 109 -4.15 12.56 -34.21
C PRO A 109 -4.66 13.95 -33.78
N ALA A 110 -5.95 14.10 -33.44
CA ALA A 110 -6.51 15.35 -32.91
C ALA A 110 -6.43 15.45 -31.38
N PHE A 111 -5.97 14.41 -30.67
CA PHE A 111 -5.80 14.43 -29.21
C PHE A 111 -4.97 15.62 -28.72
N PRO A 112 -3.80 15.94 -29.33
CA PRO A 112 -2.97 17.06 -28.89
C PRO A 112 -3.69 18.41 -28.94
N GLU A 113 -4.38 18.71 -30.04
CA GLU A 113 -5.10 19.97 -30.22
C GLU A 113 -6.35 20.05 -29.35
N LYS A 114 -7.04 18.92 -29.13
CA LYS A 114 -8.19 18.85 -28.23
C LYS A 114 -7.77 19.12 -26.78
N LEU A 115 -6.69 18.49 -26.30
CA LEU A 115 -6.17 18.76 -24.95
C LEU A 115 -5.68 20.20 -24.82
N ALA A 116 -5.02 20.76 -25.84
CA ALA A 116 -4.58 22.15 -25.81
C ALA A 116 -5.74 23.15 -25.69
N LYS A 117 -6.87 22.89 -26.37
CA LYS A 117 -8.10 23.69 -26.21
C LYS A 117 -8.66 23.61 -24.79
N PHE A 118 -8.66 22.41 -24.20
CA PHE A 118 -9.07 22.23 -22.81
C PHE A 118 -8.13 22.96 -21.84
N ALA A 119 -6.81 22.81 -22.02
CA ALA A 119 -5.79 23.51 -21.23
C ALA A 119 -5.91 25.03 -21.31
N TYR A 120 -6.20 25.57 -22.50
CA TYR A 120 -6.51 27.00 -22.67
C TYR A 120 -7.71 27.44 -21.82
N ALA A 121 -8.81 26.68 -21.85
CA ALA A 121 -10.01 26.96 -21.07
C ALA A 121 -9.74 26.90 -19.55
N VAL A 122 -8.95 25.93 -19.11
CA VAL A 122 -8.48 25.84 -17.70
C VAL A 122 -7.70 27.09 -17.32
N ALA A 123 -6.69 27.48 -18.11
CA ALA A 123 -5.86 28.64 -17.82
C ALA A 123 -6.65 29.96 -17.86
N GLN A 124 -7.60 30.11 -18.79
CA GLN A 124 -8.51 31.26 -18.83
C GLN A 124 -9.37 31.36 -17.57
N ARG A 125 -9.86 30.22 -17.06
CA ARG A 125 -10.72 30.16 -15.89
C ARG A 125 -9.94 30.39 -14.59
N TYR A 126 -8.73 29.85 -14.51
CA TYR A 126 -7.88 29.91 -13.33
C TYR A 126 -6.50 30.52 -13.68
N PRO A 127 -6.44 31.81 -14.05
CA PRO A 127 -5.21 32.45 -14.53
C PRO A 127 -4.11 32.55 -13.46
N TRP A 128 -4.47 32.34 -12.19
CA TRP A 128 -3.56 32.34 -11.04
C TRP A 128 -2.81 31.01 -10.85
N LEU A 129 -3.28 29.91 -11.47
CA LEU A 129 -2.56 28.64 -11.42
C LEU A 129 -1.18 28.79 -12.07
N SER A 130 -0.17 28.35 -11.34
CA SER A 130 1.24 28.54 -11.69
C SER A 130 1.94 27.26 -12.12
N HIS A 131 1.45 26.08 -11.73
CA HIS A 131 2.09 24.79 -12.01
C HIS A 131 1.09 23.83 -12.68
N TYR A 132 1.56 23.11 -13.70
CA TYR A 132 0.74 22.19 -14.48
C TYR A 132 1.48 20.88 -14.78
N THR A 133 0.72 19.79 -14.79
CA THR A 133 1.10 18.49 -15.36
C THR A 133 0.04 18.13 -16.41
N PRO A 134 0.18 18.57 -17.67
CA PRO A 134 -0.82 18.31 -18.70
C PRO A 134 -1.14 16.81 -18.88
N VAL A 135 -0.11 15.98 -18.90
CA VAL A 135 -0.23 14.51 -19.00
C VAL A 135 0.69 13.87 -17.96
N ASN A 136 0.14 13.01 -17.09
CA ASN A 136 0.91 12.22 -16.13
C ASN A 136 1.52 10.99 -16.81
N GLU A 137 2.82 10.76 -16.59
CA GLU A 137 3.57 9.59 -17.10
C GLU A 137 3.23 9.17 -18.54
N PRO A 138 3.47 10.03 -19.55
CA PRO A 138 3.26 9.70 -20.95
C PRO A 138 3.84 8.35 -21.37
N LEU A 139 5.05 8.01 -20.90
CA LEU A 139 5.69 6.77 -21.32
C LEU A 139 5.00 5.52 -20.76
N THR A 140 4.66 5.53 -19.46
CA THR A 140 3.94 4.44 -18.79
C THR A 140 2.57 4.24 -19.44
N THR A 141 1.83 5.33 -19.63
CA THR A 141 0.48 5.31 -20.20
C THR A 141 0.50 4.77 -21.63
N ALA A 142 1.44 5.22 -22.47
CA ALA A 142 1.62 4.69 -23.82
C ALA A 142 1.99 3.20 -23.83
N ARG A 143 2.85 2.73 -22.91
CA ARG A 143 3.21 1.30 -22.80
C ARG A 143 2.00 0.45 -22.44
N PHE A 144 1.24 0.83 -21.40
CA PHE A 144 0.06 0.08 -21.00
C PHE A 144 -1.05 0.10 -22.04
N SER A 145 -1.16 1.18 -22.82
CA SER A 145 -2.23 1.35 -23.81
C SER A 145 -1.92 0.73 -25.18
N GLY A 146 -0.68 0.88 -25.66
CA GLY A 146 -0.28 0.51 -27.02
C GLY A 146 0.68 -0.66 -27.13
N LEU A 147 1.50 -0.93 -26.09
CA LEU A 147 2.49 -2.02 -26.13
C LEU A 147 1.96 -3.29 -25.45
N TYR A 148 1.33 -3.15 -24.28
CA TYR A 148 0.84 -4.27 -23.46
C TYR A 148 -0.66 -4.51 -23.62
N GLY A 149 -1.40 -3.47 -24.02
CA GLY A 149 -2.84 -3.51 -24.24
C GLY A 149 -3.66 -3.73 -22.97
N HIS A 150 -3.14 -3.31 -21.81
CA HIS A 150 -3.86 -3.33 -20.55
C HIS A 150 -4.91 -2.22 -20.49
N TRP A 151 -4.57 -1.02 -20.96
CA TRP A 151 -5.45 0.15 -20.96
C TRP A 151 -5.93 0.47 -22.38
N TYR A 152 -7.02 1.23 -22.49
CA TYR A 152 -7.57 1.64 -23.78
C TYR A 152 -6.52 2.40 -24.63
N PRO A 153 -6.35 2.10 -25.93
CA PRO A 153 -7.24 1.30 -26.80
C PRO A 153 -7.01 -0.22 -26.81
N HIS A 154 -6.21 -0.77 -25.90
CA HIS A 154 -5.88 -2.20 -25.78
C HIS A 154 -5.07 -2.76 -26.95
N GLU A 155 -4.28 -1.89 -27.59
CA GLU A 155 -3.42 -2.28 -28.70
C GLU A 155 -2.14 -2.93 -28.19
N ARG A 156 -1.51 -3.75 -29.05
CA ARG A 156 -0.27 -4.49 -28.76
C ARG A 156 0.68 -4.39 -29.94
N ASP A 157 1.02 -3.16 -30.28
CA ASP A 157 1.78 -2.81 -31.48
C ASP A 157 2.76 -1.65 -31.19
N ASP A 158 4.01 -1.83 -31.60
CA ASP A 158 5.09 -0.87 -31.36
C ASP A 158 4.80 0.51 -31.99
N LEU A 159 4.21 0.56 -33.18
CA LEU A 159 3.88 1.83 -33.84
C LEU A 159 2.75 2.54 -33.10
N ILE A 160 1.74 1.80 -32.65
CA ILE A 160 0.66 2.36 -31.86
C ILE A 160 1.17 2.90 -30.52
N PHE A 161 2.05 2.17 -29.83
CA PHE A 161 2.76 2.68 -28.66
C PHE A 161 3.47 4.01 -28.96
N ALA A 162 4.26 4.06 -30.03
CA ALA A 162 5.02 5.26 -30.37
C ALA A 162 4.11 6.45 -30.71
N LYS A 163 2.99 6.20 -31.41
CA LYS A 163 1.98 7.22 -31.71
C LYS A 163 1.31 7.77 -30.45
N ALA A 164 0.89 6.91 -29.52
CA ALA A 164 0.33 7.33 -28.24
C ALA A 164 1.32 8.25 -27.50
N LEU A 165 2.57 7.81 -27.36
CA LEU A 165 3.62 8.60 -26.71
C LEU A 165 3.86 9.95 -27.40
N ILE A 166 3.97 9.98 -28.73
CA ILE A 166 4.18 11.20 -29.50
C ILE A 166 2.99 12.15 -29.33
N HIS A 167 1.76 11.65 -29.40
CA HIS A 167 0.57 12.47 -29.22
C HIS A 167 0.51 13.04 -27.79
N GLU A 168 0.79 12.24 -26.76
CA GLU A 168 0.84 12.69 -25.37
C GLU A 168 1.89 13.79 -25.17
N CYS A 169 3.12 13.59 -25.66
CA CYS A 169 4.18 14.61 -25.59
C CYS A 169 3.83 15.87 -26.39
N ARG A 170 3.24 15.74 -27.59
CA ARG A 170 2.74 16.90 -28.36
C ARG A 170 1.63 17.63 -27.61
N ALA A 171 0.73 16.89 -26.98
CA ALA A 171 -0.37 17.43 -26.20
C ALA A 171 0.17 18.27 -25.04
N THR A 172 1.21 17.79 -24.34
CA THR A 172 1.92 18.57 -23.32
C THR A 172 2.50 19.87 -23.87
N VAL A 173 3.21 19.82 -25.01
CA VAL A 173 3.80 21.02 -25.65
C VAL A 173 2.70 22.03 -26.01
N LEU A 174 1.66 21.59 -26.71
CA LEU A 174 0.57 22.46 -27.16
C LEU A 174 -0.26 23.00 -25.99
N ALA A 175 -0.51 22.18 -24.97
CA ALA A 175 -1.17 22.61 -23.74
C ALA A 175 -0.37 23.70 -23.03
N MET A 176 0.94 23.53 -22.85
CA MET A 176 1.78 24.54 -22.23
C MET A 176 1.88 25.82 -23.06
N GLN A 177 1.93 25.74 -24.38
CA GLN A 177 1.85 26.91 -25.26
C GLN A 177 0.53 27.66 -25.06
N ALA A 178 -0.60 26.94 -24.99
CA ALA A 178 -1.92 27.51 -24.77
C ALA A 178 -2.06 28.14 -23.37
N ILE A 179 -1.59 27.45 -22.32
CA ILE A 179 -1.58 27.95 -20.94
C ILE A 179 -0.75 29.24 -20.84
N ARG A 180 0.44 29.26 -21.45
CA ARG A 180 1.36 30.40 -21.41
C ARG A 180 0.90 31.62 -22.22
N GLN A 181 -0.12 31.48 -23.08
CA GLN A 181 -0.81 32.65 -23.66
C GLN A 181 -1.60 33.42 -22.60
N ILE A 182 -2.08 32.75 -21.55
CA ILE A 182 -2.83 33.36 -20.45
C ILE A 182 -1.91 33.71 -19.28
N ASN A 183 -1.07 32.77 -18.84
CA ASN A 183 -0.08 32.97 -17.80
C ASN A 183 1.33 32.65 -18.33
N PRO A 184 2.08 33.65 -18.82
CA PRO A 184 3.43 33.45 -19.36
C PRO A 184 4.45 32.83 -18.39
N ASN A 185 4.16 32.87 -17.08
CA ASN A 185 5.01 32.32 -16.02
C ASN A 185 4.61 30.91 -15.59
N ALA A 186 3.59 30.30 -16.23
CA ALA A 186 3.15 28.96 -15.90
C ALA A 186 4.27 27.93 -16.14
N GLN A 187 4.50 27.10 -15.11
CA GLN A 187 5.56 26.12 -15.04
C GLN A 187 5.04 24.71 -15.38
N LEU A 188 5.81 23.99 -16.19
CA LEU A 188 5.60 22.58 -16.48
C LEU A 188 6.30 21.72 -15.42
N VAL A 189 5.50 20.99 -14.65
CA VAL A 189 5.96 19.88 -13.80
C VAL A 189 5.64 18.58 -14.54
N GLN A 190 6.59 18.07 -15.31
CA GLN A 190 6.37 16.85 -16.10
C GLN A 190 6.79 15.63 -15.29
N THR A 191 5.87 14.69 -15.11
CA THR A 191 6.09 13.47 -14.34
C THR A 191 6.38 12.26 -15.24
N GLU A 192 7.26 11.38 -14.79
CA GLU A 192 7.52 10.06 -15.37
C GLU A 192 7.85 9.02 -14.29
N ASP A 193 7.39 7.78 -14.48
CA ASP A 193 7.92 6.62 -13.76
C ASP A 193 9.30 6.28 -14.32
N LEU A 194 10.29 6.18 -13.44
CA LEU A 194 11.67 5.90 -13.82
C LEU A 194 12.22 4.69 -13.07
N GLY A 195 12.34 3.59 -13.80
CA GLY A 195 13.03 2.36 -13.39
C GLY A 195 14.26 2.06 -14.25
N LYS A 196 15.05 1.08 -13.82
CA LYS A 196 16.18 0.54 -14.59
C LYS A 196 15.92 -0.93 -14.94
N THR A 197 16.24 -1.30 -16.17
CA THR A 197 16.13 -2.68 -16.65
C THR A 197 17.50 -3.35 -16.66
N PHE A 198 17.59 -4.48 -15.99
CA PHE A 198 18.75 -5.34 -15.92
C PHE A 198 18.50 -6.61 -16.72
N SER A 199 19.57 -7.34 -17.05
CA SER A 199 19.43 -8.62 -17.72
C SER A 199 20.61 -9.53 -17.49
N THR A 200 20.42 -10.78 -17.87
CA THR A 200 21.49 -11.71 -18.23
C THR A 200 22.30 -11.24 -19.45
N PRO A 201 23.50 -11.83 -19.71
CA PRO A 201 24.37 -11.39 -20.80
C PRO A 201 23.72 -11.41 -22.18
N LEU A 202 22.98 -12.49 -22.50
CA LEU A 202 22.36 -12.67 -23.82
C LEU A 202 21.38 -11.54 -24.18
N LEU A 203 20.72 -10.98 -23.17
CA LEU A 203 19.65 -9.99 -23.31
C LEU A 203 20.11 -8.55 -23.06
N THR A 204 21.42 -8.31 -22.93
CA THR A 204 21.98 -6.96 -22.69
C THR A 204 21.48 -5.94 -23.71
N TYR A 205 21.34 -6.33 -24.98
CA TYR A 205 20.81 -5.45 -26.02
C TYR A 205 19.35 -5.03 -25.78
N GLN A 206 18.53 -5.92 -25.21
CA GLN A 206 17.13 -5.63 -24.90
C GLN A 206 17.04 -4.76 -23.64
N ALA A 207 17.83 -5.07 -22.60
CA ALA A 207 17.90 -4.21 -21.42
C ALA A 207 18.37 -2.79 -21.78
N GLN A 208 19.36 -2.66 -22.67
CA GLN A 208 19.80 -1.35 -23.16
C GLN A 208 18.69 -0.63 -23.91
N LEU A 209 17.92 -1.32 -24.77
CA LEU A 209 16.76 -0.73 -25.44
C LEU A 209 15.75 -0.15 -24.44
N GLU A 210 15.42 -0.88 -23.37
CA GLU A 210 14.51 -0.39 -22.32
C GLU A 210 15.11 0.77 -21.53
N ASN A 211 16.41 0.73 -21.23
CA ASN A 211 17.13 1.79 -20.52
C ASN A 211 17.34 3.07 -21.37
N ASP A 212 17.30 2.96 -22.69
CA ASP A 212 17.23 4.11 -23.59
C ASP A 212 15.78 4.62 -23.67
N ARG A 213 14.79 3.70 -23.71
CA ARG A 213 13.36 4.02 -23.80
C ARG A 213 12.84 4.81 -22.60
N ARG A 214 13.33 4.55 -21.39
CA ARG A 214 12.90 5.27 -20.18
C ARG A 214 13.11 6.80 -20.24
N TRP A 215 13.97 7.28 -21.14
CA TRP A 215 14.22 8.71 -21.36
C TRP A 215 13.33 9.34 -22.43
N LEU A 216 12.60 8.52 -23.20
CA LEU A 216 12.07 8.91 -24.51
C LEU A 216 11.08 10.08 -24.45
N SER A 217 10.15 10.08 -23.49
CA SER A 217 9.18 11.16 -23.33
C SER A 217 9.84 12.50 -22.99
N LEU A 218 10.77 12.50 -22.03
CA LEU A 218 11.56 13.67 -21.69
C LEU A 218 12.40 14.12 -22.89
N ASP A 219 13.12 13.20 -23.55
CA ASP A 219 13.94 13.55 -24.71
C ASP A 219 13.12 14.12 -25.88
N LEU A 220 11.88 13.68 -26.09
CA LEU A 220 10.94 14.32 -27.01
C LEU A 220 10.64 15.75 -26.58
N LEU A 221 10.27 15.99 -25.33
CA LEU A 221 9.98 17.34 -24.82
C LEU A 221 11.21 18.28 -24.89
N TYR A 222 12.42 17.75 -24.75
CA TYR A 222 13.66 18.52 -24.95
C TYR A 222 14.06 18.71 -26.42
N GLY A 223 13.36 18.09 -27.38
CA GLY A 223 13.73 18.12 -28.79
C GLY A 223 15.05 17.38 -29.09
N ARG A 224 15.38 16.35 -28.31
CA ARG A 224 16.65 15.60 -28.40
C ARG A 224 16.56 14.32 -29.25
N VAL A 225 15.36 13.90 -29.65
CA VAL A 225 15.15 12.72 -30.50
C VAL A 225 15.38 13.07 -31.97
N ASN A 226 16.64 13.09 -32.37
CA ASN A 226 17.12 13.37 -33.73
C ASN A 226 17.88 12.15 -34.33
N PRO A 227 18.39 12.20 -35.58
CA PRO A 227 19.09 11.05 -36.20
C PRO A 227 20.28 10.46 -35.44
N SER A 228 20.82 11.16 -34.43
CA SER A 228 21.90 10.66 -33.56
C SER A 228 21.39 9.97 -32.29
N HIS A 229 20.08 10.03 -32.02
CA HIS A 229 19.45 9.44 -30.85
C HIS A 229 19.46 7.91 -30.91
N PRO A 230 19.77 7.18 -29.82
CA PRO A 230 19.85 5.71 -29.83
C PRO A 230 18.59 4.99 -30.33
N LEU A 231 17.42 5.60 -30.11
CA LEU A 231 16.13 5.04 -30.52
C LEU A 231 15.65 5.51 -31.91
N TRP A 232 16.41 6.35 -32.61
CA TRP A 232 16.00 6.89 -33.90
C TRP A 232 15.67 5.79 -34.92
N ASP A 233 16.63 4.89 -35.15
CA ASP A 233 16.47 3.80 -36.11
C ASP A 233 15.35 2.84 -35.71
N TYR A 234 15.14 2.62 -34.42
CA TYR A 234 14.02 1.83 -33.91
C TYR A 234 12.68 2.49 -34.28
N LEU A 235 12.52 3.78 -33.97
CA LEU A 235 11.29 4.54 -34.26
C LEU A 235 11.00 4.60 -35.77
N GLN A 236 12.03 4.83 -36.60
CA GLN A 236 11.89 4.79 -38.06
C GLN A 236 11.48 3.40 -38.55
N LYS A 237 12.08 2.34 -38.01
CA LYS A 237 11.80 0.95 -38.42
C LYS A 237 10.36 0.53 -38.10
N ILE A 238 9.82 0.96 -36.97
CA ILE A 238 8.43 0.66 -36.60
C ILE A 238 7.42 1.55 -37.35
N GLY A 239 7.88 2.56 -38.09
CA GLY A 239 7.05 3.35 -39.00
C GLY A 239 6.66 4.75 -38.49
N VAL A 240 7.36 5.28 -37.49
CA VAL A 240 7.21 6.69 -37.10
C VAL A 240 7.84 7.57 -38.18
N GLU A 241 7.12 8.59 -38.65
CA GLU A 241 7.64 9.47 -39.69
C GLU A 241 8.72 10.42 -39.14
N GLU A 242 9.78 10.67 -39.90
CA GLU A 242 10.86 11.60 -39.50
C GLU A 242 10.30 12.99 -39.18
N ALA A 243 9.34 13.47 -39.97
CA ALA A 243 8.68 14.76 -39.75
C ALA A 243 8.01 14.84 -38.37
N GLU A 244 7.55 13.70 -37.84
CA GLU A 244 6.89 13.69 -36.55
C GLU A 244 7.84 13.92 -35.39
N LEU A 245 9.03 13.34 -35.47
CA LEU A 245 10.09 13.49 -34.47
C LEU A 245 10.73 14.88 -34.57
N ARG A 246 11.01 15.36 -35.78
CA ARG A 246 11.58 16.68 -36.02
C ARG A 246 10.71 17.82 -35.53
N TRP A 247 9.39 17.63 -35.50
CA TRP A 247 8.47 18.64 -34.95
C TRP A 247 8.86 19.08 -33.53
N PHE A 248 9.42 18.17 -32.71
CA PHE A 248 9.88 18.50 -31.35
C PHE A 248 11.20 19.29 -31.33
N GLU A 249 12.05 19.17 -32.35
CA GLU A 249 13.24 20.03 -32.49
C GLU A 249 12.83 21.49 -32.69
N ASP A 250 11.73 21.71 -33.44
CA ASP A 250 11.17 23.03 -33.70
C ASP A 250 10.27 23.53 -32.56
N ASN A 251 9.75 22.63 -31.71
CA ASN A 251 8.81 22.94 -30.62
C ASN A 251 9.25 22.34 -29.28
N PRO A 252 10.47 22.62 -28.79
CA PRO A 252 10.92 22.11 -27.51
C PRO A 252 10.10 22.73 -26.37
N CYS A 253 9.71 21.90 -25.40
CA CYS A 253 9.05 22.30 -24.16
C CYS A 253 9.68 21.56 -22.97
N PRO A 254 10.95 21.84 -22.65
CA PRO A 254 11.60 21.23 -21.49
C PRO A 254 10.81 21.55 -20.21
N PRO A 255 10.69 20.58 -19.27
CA PRO A 255 10.05 20.84 -17.99
C PRO A 255 10.79 21.92 -17.19
N ASP A 256 10.02 22.75 -16.48
CA ASP A 256 10.57 23.67 -15.48
C ASP A 256 10.99 22.90 -14.22
N ILE A 257 10.29 21.80 -13.92
CA ILE A 257 10.63 20.82 -12.88
C ILE A 257 10.42 19.43 -13.47
N ILE A 258 11.44 18.56 -13.37
CA ILE A 258 11.32 17.14 -13.71
C ILE A 258 10.73 16.42 -12.51
N GLY A 259 9.55 15.85 -12.68
CA GLY A 259 8.90 14.97 -11.72
C GLY A 259 9.30 13.52 -11.93
N ILE A 260 9.83 12.87 -10.90
CA ILE A 260 10.15 11.44 -10.92
C ILE A 260 9.19 10.71 -9.97
N ASN A 261 8.44 9.78 -10.52
CA ASN A 261 7.62 8.83 -9.77
C ASN A 261 8.49 7.61 -9.46
N ARG A 262 8.55 7.18 -8.20
CA ARG A 262 9.43 6.06 -7.79
C ARG A 262 8.67 5.03 -6.98
N TYR A 263 8.80 3.79 -7.43
CA TYR A 263 8.21 2.61 -6.83
C TYR A 263 9.25 1.51 -6.64
N VAL A 264 9.22 0.80 -5.51
CA VAL A 264 10.14 -0.33 -5.21
C VAL A 264 10.19 -1.35 -6.36
N CYS A 265 9.04 -1.62 -6.99
CA CYS A 265 8.90 -2.60 -8.07
C CYS A 265 9.19 -2.06 -9.49
N GLY A 266 9.60 -0.79 -9.63
CA GLY A 266 9.82 -0.15 -10.93
C GLY A 266 11.04 -0.69 -11.69
N ASP A 267 12.04 -1.24 -10.99
CA ASP A 267 13.22 -1.85 -11.63
C ASP A 267 12.87 -3.24 -12.15
N ARG A 268 13.35 -3.57 -13.36
CA ARG A 268 13.05 -4.83 -14.07
C ARG A 268 14.29 -5.68 -14.27
N PHE A 269 14.11 -7.00 -14.33
CA PHE A 269 15.16 -7.96 -14.70
C PHE A 269 14.61 -8.90 -15.77
N ILE A 270 15.27 -8.95 -16.93
CA ILE A 270 14.94 -9.87 -18.01
C ILE A 270 15.92 -11.05 -18.10
N ASP A 271 15.39 -12.27 -18.19
CA ASP A 271 16.17 -13.51 -18.11
C ASP A 271 15.74 -14.53 -19.16
N GLU A 272 16.68 -15.04 -19.97
CA GLU A 272 16.42 -16.06 -20.99
C GLU A 272 16.10 -17.44 -20.40
N ARG A 273 16.41 -17.65 -19.12
CA ARG A 273 16.15 -18.90 -18.40
C ARG A 273 14.70 -18.93 -17.89
N VAL A 274 13.76 -18.89 -18.82
CA VAL A 274 12.31 -18.78 -18.58
C VAL A 274 11.76 -19.82 -17.60
N ASP A 275 12.37 -21.01 -17.53
CA ASP A 275 11.92 -22.10 -16.65
C ASP A 275 12.17 -21.85 -15.16
N ARG A 276 12.94 -20.82 -14.80
CA ARG A 276 13.11 -20.38 -13.41
C ARG A 276 11.92 -19.55 -12.90
N TYR A 277 11.00 -19.16 -13.78
CA TYR A 277 9.94 -18.22 -13.48
C TYR A 277 8.55 -18.78 -13.84
N PRO A 278 7.48 -18.28 -13.18
CA PRO A 278 6.10 -18.66 -13.49
C PRO A 278 5.74 -18.40 -14.97
N PRO A 279 4.81 -19.17 -15.56
CA PRO A 279 4.44 -18.99 -16.98
C PRO A 279 3.95 -17.58 -17.35
N HIS A 280 3.31 -16.86 -16.43
CA HIS A 280 2.75 -15.53 -16.70
C HIS A 280 3.81 -14.44 -16.87
N THR A 281 5.06 -14.67 -16.44
CA THR A 281 6.16 -13.70 -16.61
C THR A 281 6.91 -13.92 -17.93
N ARG A 282 6.60 -14.98 -18.68
CA ARG A 282 7.32 -15.39 -19.89
C ARG A 282 6.79 -14.65 -21.11
N GLY A 283 7.69 -14.05 -21.87
CA GLY A 283 7.41 -13.35 -23.12
C GLY A 283 8.59 -13.42 -24.08
N GLY A 284 8.76 -12.37 -24.88
CA GLY A 284 9.88 -12.24 -25.80
C GLY A 284 9.76 -11.01 -26.69
N ASN A 285 10.83 -10.69 -27.42
CA ASN A 285 10.90 -9.56 -28.37
C ASN A 285 10.92 -10.02 -29.83
N GLY A 286 10.44 -11.24 -30.10
CA GLY A 286 10.54 -11.89 -31.43
C GLY A 286 11.94 -12.38 -31.82
N LYS A 287 13.00 -11.96 -31.10
CA LYS A 287 14.38 -12.46 -31.29
C LYS A 287 14.76 -13.51 -30.26
N HIS A 288 14.44 -13.27 -28.98
CA HIS A 288 14.63 -14.22 -27.89
C HIS A 288 13.38 -14.27 -27.01
N ALA A 289 13.12 -15.45 -26.46
CA ALA A 289 12.17 -15.62 -25.36
C ALA A 289 12.88 -15.32 -24.04
N TYR A 290 12.19 -14.64 -23.14
CA TYR A 290 12.69 -14.29 -21.81
C TYR A 290 11.56 -14.08 -20.82
N ALA A 291 11.86 -14.23 -19.53
CA ALA A 291 10.99 -13.80 -18.45
C ALA A 291 11.27 -12.33 -18.14
N ASP A 292 10.23 -11.55 -17.87
CA ASP A 292 10.31 -10.19 -17.34
C ASP A 292 9.75 -10.19 -15.92
N VAL A 293 10.60 -9.87 -14.95
CA VAL A 293 10.26 -9.84 -13.53
C VAL A 293 10.76 -8.56 -12.87
N GLU A 294 10.18 -8.19 -11.74
CA GLU A 294 10.68 -7.07 -10.94
C GLU A 294 12.07 -7.46 -10.37
N ALA A 295 13.03 -6.55 -10.51
CA ALA A 295 14.41 -6.77 -10.08
C ALA A 295 14.49 -7.04 -8.56
N VAL A 296 13.63 -6.40 -7.77
CA VAL A 296 13.57 -6.55 -6.31
C VAL A 296 13.39 -8.01 -5.86
N TRP A 297 12.73 -8.85 -6.68
CA TRP A 297 12.43 -10.24 -6.35
C TRP A 297 13.53 -11.24 -6.72
N VAL A 298 14.54 -10.82 -7.48
CA VAL A 298 15.54 -11.73 -8.07
C VAL A 298 16.98 -11.24 -7.89
N CYS A 299 17.23 -9.93 -7.91
CA CYS A 299 18.56 -9.36 -7.75
C CYS A 299 19.01 -9.45 -6.29
N ALA A 300 20.08 -10.21 -6.05
CA ALA A 300 20.60 -10.45 -4.70
C ALA A 300 21.09 -9.15 -4.03
N ASP A 301 21.69 -8.26 -4.83
CA ASP A 301 22.28 -6.99 -4.36
C ASP A 301 21.24 -5.91 -4.05
N GLY A 302 19.96 -6.12 -4.37
CA GLY A 302 18.86 -5.19 -4.10
C GLY A 302 18.27 -4.54 -5.35
N ILE A 303 17.47 -3.50 -5.12
CA ILE A 303 16.99 -2.58 -6.16
C ILE A 303 18.08 -1.59 -6.57
N TYR A 304 17.90 -0.92 -7.70
CA TYR A 304 18.87 0.08 -8.14
C TYR A 304 18.86 1.28 -7.20
N ASP A 305 20.06 1.79 -6.88
CA ASP A 305 20.24 2.89 -5.95
C ASP A 305 19.46 4.13 -6.39
N HIS A 306 18.57 4.59 -5.51
CA HIS A 306 17.68 5.72 -5.77
C HIS A 306 18.45 7.02 -5.99
N ALA A 307 19.53 7.23 -5.22
CA ALA A 307 20.37 8.40 -5.35
C ALA A 307 21.08 8.43 -6.72
N ALA A 308 21.66 7.30 -7.14
CA ALA A 308 22.26 7.15 -8.46
C ALA A 308 21.27 7.44 -9.59
N LEU A 309 20.04 6.90 -9.52
CA LEU A 309 19.02 7.13 -10.55
C LEU A 309 18.62 8.60 -10.68
N LEU A 310 18.37 9.30 -9.57
CA LEU A 310 18.05 10.74 -9.59
C LEU A 310 19.26 11.58 -10.03
N LYS A 311 20.48 11.13 -9.72
CA LYS A 311 21.71 11.76 -10.21
C LYS A 311 21.87 11.60 -11.72
N GLU A 312 21.52 10.45 -12.31
CA GLU A 312 21.47 10.28 -13.78
C GLU A 312 20.52 11.30 -14.42
N VAL A 313 19.34 11.55 -13.82
CA VAL A 313 18.39 12.58 -14.28
C VAL A 313 19.03 13.97 -14.24
N TRP A 314 19.64 14.32 -13.10
CA TRP A 314 20.30 15.61 -12.91
C TRP A 314 21.43 15.80 -13.93
N GLU A 315 22.34 14.85 -14.06
CA GLU A 315 23.47 14.89 -14.99
C GLU A 315 23.01 15.01 -16.44
N ARG A 316 21.90 14.35 -16.81
CA ARG A 316 21.36 14.37 -18.18
C ARG A 316 20.68 15.70 -18.55
N TYR A 317 19.94 16.31 -17.62
CA TYR A 317 19.03 17.42 -17.95
C TYR A 317 19.37 18.75 -17.27
N GLN A 318 20.06 18.73 -16.13
CA GLN A 318 20.43 19.91 -15.34
C GLN A 318 19.23 20.84 -15.06
N GLN A 319 18.07 20.24 -14.76
CA GLN A 319 16.84 20.92 -14.34
C GLN A 319 16.47 20.54 -12.91
N PRO A 320 15.72 21.40 -12.18
CA PRO A 320 15.19 21.06 -10.86
C PRO A 320 14.39 19.76 -10.89
N ILE A 321 14.53 18.96 -9.84
CA ILE A 321 13.89 17.64 -9.72
C ILE A 321 12.93 17.66 -8.55
N ALA A 322 11.74 17.11 -8.72
CA ALA A 322 10.85 16.74 -7.62
C ALA A 322 10.56 15.25 -7.69
N ILE A 323 10.50 14.58 -6.55
CA ILE A 323 9.93 13.23 -6.50
C ILE A 323 8.42 13.44 -6.44
N THR A 324 7.71 13.12 -7.52
CA THR A 324 6.30 13.49 -7.71
C THR A 324 5.31 12.44 -7.26
N GLU A 325 5.79 11.21 -7.01
CA GLU A 325 5.07 10.13 -6.33
C GLU A 325 6.07 9.27 -5.54
N ALA A 326 5.83 9.12 -4.24
CA ALA A 326 6.52 8.19 -3.37
C ALA A 326 5.48 7.39 -2.58
N HIS A 327 5.23 6.14 -3.02
CA HIS A 327 4.23 5.25 -2.41
C HIS A 327 4.71 3.81 -2.35
N LEU A 328 4.17 3.09 -1.38
CA LEU A 328 4.32 1.66 -1.28
C LEU A 328 3.00 1.07 -0.75
N GLY A 329 2.30 0.31 -1.58
CA GLY A 329 1.11 -0.46 -1.18
C GLY A 329 1.52 -1.63 -0.28
N CYS A 330 1.68 -1.39 1.03
CA CYS A 330 2.18 -2.38 1.99
C CYS A 330 1.73 -2.07 3.42
N THR A 331 2.26 -2.82 4.40
CA THR A 331 2.03 -2.63 5.84
C THR A 331 2.60 -1.31 6.34
N ARG A 332 2.06 -0.79 7.45
CA ARG A 332 2.34 0.59 7.88
C ARG A 332 3.82 0.92 8.04
N GLU A 333 4.59 0.05 8.69
CA GLU A 333 6.03 0.25 8.88
C GLU A 333 6.81 0.32 7.57
N GLU A 334 6.39 -0.45 6.56
CA GLU A 334 7.07 -0.45 5.26
C GLU A 334 6.77 0.83 4.49
N GLN A 335 5.55 1.36 4.60
CA GLN A 335 5.20 2.68 4.04
C GLN A 335 6.04 3.81 4.67
N LEU A 336 6.19 3.78 6.00
CA LEU A 336 7.02 4.76 6.71
C LEU A 336 8.51 4.62 6.35
N ARG A 337 9.04 3.39 6.27
CA ARG A 337 10.42 3.14 5.84
C ARG A 337 10.68 3.66 4.43
N TRP A 338 9.74 3.45 3.51
CA TRP A 338 9.87 3.88 2.12
C TRP A 338 9.90 5.40 2.03
N LEU A 339 8.96 6.08 2.68
CA LEU A 339 8.92 7.54 2.69
C LEU A 339 10.17 8.14 3.36
N LYS A 340 10.65 7.51 4.46
CA LYS A 340 11.91 7.90 5.13
C LYS A 340 13.10 7.82 4.17
N GLU A 341 13.25 6.70 3.48
CA GLU A 341 14.36 6.45 2.56
C GLU A 341 14.36 7.46 1.41
N ILE A 342 13.20 7.67 0.78
CA ILE A 342 13.04 8.64 -0.31
C ILE A 342 13.33 10.07 0.15
N TRP A 343 12.86 10.46 1.33
CA TRP A 343 13.14 11.77 1.92
C TRP A 343 14.64 11.97 2.18
N GLN A 344 15.29 10.98 2.80
CA GLN A 344 16.73 11.02 3.09
C GLN A 344 17.59 11.07 1.83
N VAL A 345 17.21 10.32 0.78
CA VAL A 345 17.87 10.37 -0.53
C VAL A 345 17.77 11.76 -1.13
N ALA A 346 16.58 12.38 -1.12
CA ALA A 346 16.40 13.73 -1.63
C ALA A 346 17.22 14.77 -0.84
N GLN A 347 17.30 14.65 0.48
CA GLN A 347 18.14 15.51 1.32
C GLN A 347 19.63 15.33 1.00
N SER A 348 20.12 14.09 0.94
CA SER A 348 21.53 13.78 0.63
C SER A 348 21.95 14.30 -0.74
N LEU A 349 21.10 14.16 -1.77
CA LEU A 349 21.41 14.67 -3.11
C LEU A 349 21.51 16.19 -3.16
N ARG A 350 20.78 16.91 -2.30
CA ARG A 350 20.91 18.37 -2.20
C ARG A 350 22.24 18.78 -1.60
N GLU A 351 22.73 18.03 -0.61
CA GLU A 351 24.07 18.22 -0.06
C GLU A 351 25.15 18.01 -1.13
N ASP A 352 24.90 17.09 -2.07
CA ASP A 352 25.75 16.82 -3.25
C ASP A 352 25.55 17.83 -4.41
N GLY A 353 24.70 18.85 -4.24
CA GLY A 353 24.49 19.92 -5.22
C GLY A 353 23.47 19.64 -6.32
N VAL A 354 22.64 18.60 -6.18
CA VAL A 354 21.46 18.36 -7.03
C VAL A 354 20.32 19.28 -6.59
N ASP A 355 19.65 19.93 -7.54
CA ASP A 355 18.52 20.84 -7.26
C ASP A 355 17.21 20.06 -7.01
N MET A 356 17.14 19.31 -5.91
CA MET A 356 15.91 18.63 -5.48
C MET A 356 14.95 19.62 -4.82
N ARG A 357 13.74 19.79 -5.34
CA ARG A 357 12.75 20.76 -4.89
C ARG A 357 11.76 20.22 -3.89
N ALA A 358 11.27 19.00 -4.10
CA ALA A 358 10.22 18.44 -3.27
C ALA A 358 10.20 16.92 -3.27
N VAL A 359 9.55 16.36 -2.25
CA VAL A 359 9.07 14.98 -2.22
C VAL A 359 7.56 15.03 -2.05
N THR A 360 6.85 14.35 -2.97
CA THR A 360 5.40 14.27 -2.98
C THR A 360 4.97 12.97 -2.33
N VAL A 361 4.23 13.10 -1.23
CA VAL A 361 3.63 11.96 -0.55
C VAL A 361 2.41 11.54 -1.36
N TRP A 362 2.49 10.33 -1.91
CA TRP A 362 1.42 9.77 -2.72
C TRP A 362 1.02 8.40 -2.15
N SER A 363 -0.25 8.00 -2.19
CA SER A 363 -1.41 8.87 -2.34
C SER A 363 -1.90 9.37 -0.97
N LEU A 364 -2.50 10.56 -0.94
CA LEU A 364 -3.13 11.11 0.27
C LEU A 364 -4.27 10.20 0.79
N LEU A 365 -5.14 9.74 -0.10
CA LEU A 365 -6.25 8.84 0.23
C LEU A 365 -5.90 7.43 -0.24
N GLY A 366 -6.37 6.41 0.47
CA GLY A 366 -6.22 5.03 0.01
C GLY A 366 -6.79 4.79 -1.38
N THR A 367 -6.16 3.89 -2.12
CA THR A 367 -6.45 3.61 -3.53
C THR A 367 -7.04 2.21 -3.70
N TYR A 368 -7.66 1.97 -4.85
CA TYR A 368 -8.34 0.71 -5.13
C TYR A 368 -7.84 0.05 -6.41
N ASP A 369 -7.63 -1.26 -6.34
CA ASP A 369 -7.39 -2.18 -7.47
C ASP A 369 -6.16 -1.90 -8.34
N TRP A 370 -5.16 -1.17 -7.81
CA TRP A 370 -3.86 -0.98 -8.45
C TRP A 370 -3.03 -2.25 -8.59
N ASN A 371 -3.25 -3.24 -7.71
CA ASN A 371 -2.75 -4.61 -7.90
C ASN A 371 -3.19 -5.25 -9.23
N SER A 372 -4.20 -4.70 -9.90
CA SER A 372 -4.67 -5.09 -11.23
C SER A 372 -4.43 -4.04 -12.30
N LEU A 373 -3.63 -3.00 -12.03
CA LEU A 373 -3.48 -1.81 -12.87
C LEU A 373 -4.82 -1.13 -13.16
N VAL A 374 -5.74 -1.13 -12.19
CA VAL A 374 -7.08 -0.55 -12.32
C VAL A 374 -7.84 -1.12 -13.53
N THR A 375 -7.61 -2.41 -13.83
CA THR A 375 -8.31 -3.11 -14.93
C THR A 375 -9.53 -3.88 -14.45
N ARG A 376 -9.69 -4.03 -13.13
CA ARG A 376 -10.77 -4.75 -12.46
C ARG A 376 -11.27 -3.94 -11.27
N ALA A 377 -12.47 -4.26 -10.80
CA ALA A 377 -13.09 -3.70 -9.61
C ALA A 377 -13.24 -4.81 -8.55
N ASP A 378 -12.10 -5.38 -8.11
CA ASP A 378 -12.06 -6.47 -7.13
C ASP A 378 -12.20 -5.94 -5.69
N GLY A 379 -12.09 -4.62 -5.49
CA GLY A 379 -12.16 -3.97 -4.18
C GLY A 379 -10.89 -4.16 -3.35
N PHE A 380 -9.76 -4.47 -3.99
CA PHE A 380 -8.46 -4.52 -3.32
C PHE A 380 -8.06 -3.12 -2.89
N TYR A 381 -7.75 -2.93 -1.62
CA TYR A 381 -7.50 -1.62 -1.03
C TYR A 381 -6.04 -1.46 -0.60
N GLU A 382 -5.41 -0.35 -1.00
CA GLU A 382 -4.08 0.04 -0.57
C GLU A 382 -4.17 1.30 0.31
N PRO A 383 -3.60 1.29 1.54
CA PRO A 383 -3.74 2.40 2.47
C PRO A 383 -2.92 3.62 2.03
N GLY A 384 -3.53 4.80 2.06
CA GLY A 384 -2.85 6.09 1.85
C GLY A 384 -2.40 6.74 3.16
N VAL A 385 -2.09 8.04 3.07
CA VAL A 385 -1.85 8.91 4.24
C VAL A 385 -3.08 8.94 5.16
N PHE A 386 -4.28 8.91 4.57
CA PHE A 386 -5.56 8.72 5.23
C PHE A 386 -6.20 7.42 4.77
N ASP A 387 -6.67 6.63 5.74
CA ASP A 387 -7.46 5.43 5.49
C ASP A 387 -8.94 5.80 5.28
N VAL A 388 -9.53 5.38 4.15
CA VAL A 388 -10.91 5.75 3.76
C VAL A 388 -11.94 4.65 4.01
N ARG A 389 -11.58 3.54 4.67
CA ARG A 389 -12.51 2.44 4.99
C ARG A 389 -13.40 2.72 6.21
N SER A 390 -13.27 3.90 6.78
CA SER A 390 -14.04 4.42 7.91
C SER A 390 -15.06 5.46 7.42
N THR A 391 -16.04 5.82 8.24
CA THR A 391 -17.08 6.80 7.85
C THR A 391 -16.51 8.19 7.51
N GLN A 392 -15.36 8.53 8.09
CA GLN A 392 -14.53 9.68 7.75
C GLN A 392 -13.11 9.19 7.48
N PRO A 393 -12.35 9.83 6.57
CA PRO A 393 -10.94 9.50 6.38
C PRO A 393 -10.19 9.60 7.72
N ARG A 394 -9.46 8.53 8.05
CA ARG A 394 -8.72 8.39 9.31
C ARG A 394 -7.24 8.64 9.06
N PRO A 395 -6.57 9.57 9.77
CA PRO A 395 -5.13 9.75 9.61
C PRO A 395 -4.39 8.49 10.02
N THR A 396 -3.26 8.26 9.37
CA THR A 396 -2.39 7.12 9.64
C THR A 396 -1.06 7.58 10.21
N ALA A 397 -0.16 6.67 10.60
CA ALA A 397 1.17 7.06 11.04
C ALA A 397 1.94 7.87 9.98
N ILE A 398 1.60 7.70 8.69
CA ILE A 398 2.18 8.48 7.60
C ILE A 398 1.78 9.95 7.75
N ALA A 399 0.55 10.27 8.15
CA ALA A 399 0.12 11.65 8.34
C ALA A 399 0.99 12.38 9.38
N SER A 400 1.28 11.71 10.50
CA SER A 400 2.18 12.22 11.55
C SER A 400 3.62 12.42 11.04
N MET A 401 4.10 11.50 10.21
CA MET A 401 5.42 11.60 9.57
C MET A 401 5.49 12.79 8.61
N VAL A 402 4.46 12.99 7.79
CA VAL A 402 4.36 14.09 6.83
C VAL A 402 4.30 15.43 7.55
N GLN A 403 3.50 15.55 8.62
CA GLN A 403 3.45 16.74 9.46
C GLN A 403 4.83 17.06 10.06
N SER A 404 5.53 16.05 10.59
CA SER A 404 6.87 16.22 11.14
C SER A 404 7.85 16.72 10.06
N MET A 405 7.81 16.15 8.86
CA MET A 405 8.63 16.59 7.72
C MET A 405 8.33 18.02 7.30
N ALA A 406 7.05 18.39 7.20
CA ALA A 406 6.61 19.73 6.79
C ALA A 406 7.05 20.81 7.80
N GLU A 407 7.07 20.47 9.09
CA GLU A 407 7.55 21.35 10.15
C GLU A 407 9.09 21.34 10.32
N GLY A 408 9.80 20.47 9.58
CA GLY A 408 11.26 20.33 9.64
C GLY A 408 11.77 19.50 10.82
N TRP A 409 10.91 18.70 11.47
CA TRP A 409 11.27 17.78 12.54
C TRP A 409 11.60 16.38 12.01
N GLU A 410 12.50 15.68 12.70
CA GLU A 410 12.75 14.27 12.45
C GLU A 410 11.62 13.41 13.04
N TYR A 411 10.98 12.59 12.18
CA TYR A 411 10.01 11.60 12.63
C TYR A 411 10.74 10.32 13.08
N THR A 412 10.55 9.94 14.34
CA THR A 412 11.18 8.75 14.94
C THR A 412 10.14 7.72 15.36
N HIS A 413 10.34 6.47 14.99
CA HIS A 413 9.57 5.32 15.51
C HIS A 413 10.47 4.08 15.47
N PRO A 414 10.45 3.18 16.47
CA PRO A 414 11.31 1.98 16.52
C PRO A 414 11.20 1.06 15.29
N VAL A 415 10.06 1.06 14.60
CA VAL A 415 9.90 0.30 13.35
C VAL A 415 10.78 0.83 12.21
N LEU A 416 11.31 2.05 12.30
CA LEU A 416 12.19 2.66 11.29
C LEU A 416 13.66 2.28 11.45
N ASP A 417 14.01 1.53 12.50
CA ASP A 417 15.39 1.12 12.79
C ASP A 417 15.84 -0.09 11.97
N LEU A 418 14.88 -0.80 11.37
CA LEU A 418 15.14 -1.93 10.48
C LEU A 418 14.96 -1.52 9.01
N PRO A 419 15.73 -2.14 8.10
CA PRO A 419 15.61 -1.86 6.67
C PRO A 419 14.27 -2.33 6.11
N GLY A 420 13.80 -1.65 5.07
CA GLY A 420 12.60 -2.02 4.33
C GLY A 420 12.68 -3.43 3.75
N TRP A 421 11.54 -4.04 3.49
CA TRP A 421 11.49 -5.41 2.95
C TRP A 421 12.29 -5.56 1.65
N TRP A 422 12.39 -4.52 0.84
CA TRP A 422 13.15 -4.49 -0.42
C TRP A 422 14.66 -4.63 -0.25
N GLN A 423 15.17 -4.45 0.97
CA GLN A 423 16.58 -4.66 1.31
C GLN A 423 16.81 -5.97 2.07
N ARG A 424 15.75 -6.61 2.58
CA ARG A 424 15.83 -7.87 3.33
C ARG A 424 15.90 -9.07 2.39
N SER A 425 16.72 -10.08 2.70
CA SER A 425 16.93 -11.24 1.81
C SER A 425 15.68 -12.11 1.64
N GLN A 426 14.74 -12.04 2.59
CA GLN A 426 13.46 -12.77 2.57
C GLN A 426 12.57 -12.36 1.39
N ARG A 427 12.84 -11.23 0.74
CA ARG A 427 12.09 -10.76 -0.44
C ARG A 427 12.23 -11.67 -1.66
N LEU A 428 13.34 -12.40 -1.79
CA LEU A 428 13.67 -13.10 -3.03
C LEU A 428 12.65 -14.21 -3.33
N LEU A 429 11.74 -13.94 -4.26
CA LEU A 429 10.70 -14.90 -4.69
C LEU A 429 11.25 -15.90 -5.70
N TYR A 430 12.28 -15.50 -6.45
CA TYR A 430 12.90 -16.32 -7.48
C TYR A 430 14.34 -16.67 -7.10
N PRO A 431 14.92 -17.73 -7.69
CA PRO A 431 16.32 -18.07 -7.47
C PRO A 431 17.23 -16.86 -7.80
N PRO A 432 18.08 -16.41 -6.85
CA PRO A 432 18.75 -15.12 -6.98
C PRO A 432 19.71 -15.04 -8.18
N VAL A 433 19.95 -13.82 -8.63
CA VAL A 433 20.97 -13.46 -9.62
C VAL A 433 21.85 -12.35 -9.05
N ASN A 434 23.15 -12.44 -9.30
CA ASN A 434 24.10 -11.36 -9.02
C ASN A 434 24.31 -10.59 -10.32
N TYR A 435 24.17 -9.26 -10.29
CA TYR A 435 24.51 -8.39 -11.41
C TYR A 435 25.41 -7.29 -10.85
N SER A 436 26.68 -7.25 -11.26
CA SER A 436 27.59 -6.22 -10.74
C SER A 436 27.26 -4.86 -11.34
N ASN A 437 26.97 -3.88 -10.47
CA ASN A 437 26.72 -2.48 -10.84
C ASN A 437 27.94 -1.77 -11.48
N ASP A 438 29.14 -2.35 -11.37
CA ASP A 438 30.36 -1.74 -11.90
C ASP A 438 30.60 -2.15 -13.37
N ALA A 439 30.29 -1.23 -14.28
CA ALA A 439 30.84 -1.14 -15.64
C ALA A 439 30.53 -2.26 -16.65
N GLY A 440 29.37 -2.93 -16.56
CA GLY A 440 28.86 -3.77 -17.66
C GLY A 440 29.71 -5.01 -18.00
N ALA A 441 30.56 -5.47 -17.07
CA ALA A 441 31.36 -6.67 -17.24
C ALA A 441 30.99 -7.73 -16.19
N TRP A 442 30.52 -8.89 -16.66
CA TRP A 442 30.19 -10.05 -15.85
C TRP A 442 31.44 -10.73 -15.28
N VAL A 443 31.34 -11.20 -14.03
CA VAL A 443 32.20 -12.27 -13.50
C VAL A 443 31.29 -13.39 -13.01
N ASP A 444 31.43 -14.58 -13.60
CA ASP A 444 30.84 -15.81 -13.07
C ASP A 444 31.35 -16.02 -11.65
N SER A 445 30.48 -15.83 -10.65
CA SER A 445 30.71 -16.44 -9.35
C SER A 445 30.12 -17.84 -9.38
N ALA A 446 30.98 -18.83 -9.11
CA ALA A 446 30.57 -20.22 -8.94
C ALA A 446 29.37 -20.34 -7.95
N PRO A 447 28.53 -21.39 -8.06
CA PRO A 447 27.42 -21.60 -7.14
C PRO A 447 27.94 -21.63 -5.70
N GLY A 448 27.62 -20.59 -4.92
CA GLY A 448 28.08 -20.45 -3.54
C GLY A 448 28.84 -19.17 -3.21
N THR A 449 29.24 -18.34 -4.18
CA THR A 449 29.84 -17.03 -3.89
C THR A 449 28.75 -15.94 -3.94
N VAL A 450 28.01 -15.82 -2.84
CA VAL A 450 27.31 -14.56 -2.52
C VAL A 450 28.39 -13.47 -2.56
N CYS A 451 28.19 -12.44 -3.39
CA CYS A 451 29.04 -11.26 -3.35
C CYS A 451 28.97 -10.70 -1.93
N GLN A 452 30.02 -10.94 -1.15
CA GLN A 452 30.21 -10.34 0.15
C GLN A 452 30.74 -8.93 -0.09
N SER A 453 29.92 -8.05 -0.68
CA SER A 453 30.10 -6.61 -0.51
C SER A 453 29.73 -6.26 0.93
N VAL A 454 30.72 -6.47 1.79
CA VAL A 454 31.20 -5.52 2.81
C VAL A 454 30.16 -4.50 3.29
N GLU A 455 29.16 -4.94 4.08
CA GLU A 455 28.69 -4.26 5.33
C GLU A 455 27.48 -4.95 5.99
N MET A 456 26.64 -5.68 5.25
CA MET A 456 25.43 -6.29 5.84
C MET A 456 25.67 -7.53 6.73
N ARG A 457 26.80 -8.22 6.60
CA ARG A 457 27.13 -9.40 7.45
C ARG A 457 27.68 -9.05 8.83
N ARG A 458 27.90 -7.76 9.14
CA ARG A 458 28.26 -7.30 10.49
C ARG A 458 27.08 -6.85 11.34
N ILE A 459 25.88 -6.77 10.78
CA ILE A 459 24.65 -6.82 11.60
C ILE A 459 24.39 -8.30 11.91
N SER A 460 25.35 -8.87 12.64
CA SER A 460 25.19 -10.12 13.34
C SER A 460 23.94 -10.02 14.22
N LYS A 461 23.27 -11.15 14.42
CA LYS A 461 22.20 -11.38 15.42
C LYS A 461 22.55 -10.97 16.87
N ALA A 462 23.67 -10.27 17.09
CA ALA A 462 24.18 -9.80 18.36
C ALA A 462 24.50 -8.28 18.42
N SER A 463 24.35 -7.49 17.34
CA SER A 463 24.69 -6.04 17.41
C SER A 463 23.62 -5.03 16.95
N ALA A 464 22.51 -5.43 16.32
CA ALA A 464 21.33 -4.55 16.15
C ALA A 464 20.28 -4.75 17.26
N ALA A 465 20.30 -5.89 17.96
CA ALA A 465 19.33 -6.21 19.01
C ALA A 465 19.60 -5.50 20.35
N ALA A 466 20.61 -4.63 20.46
CA ALA A 466 21.01 -4.02 21.73
C ALA A 466 20.50 -2.58 21.95
N SER A 467 19.72 -1.98 21.03
CA SER A 467 19.24 -0.59 21.20
C SER A 467 17.84 -0.26 20.68
N THR A 468 17.23 -1.06 19.80
CA THR A 468 15.86 -0.77 19.33
C THR A 468 14.86 -1.30 20.35
N PRO A 469 13.97 -0.45 20.90
CA PRO A 469 12.86 -0.89 21.73
C PRO A 469 12.05 -1.99 21.01
N PRO A 470 11.70 -3.10 21.68
CA PRO A 470 10.90 -4.17 21.10
C PRO A 470 9.39 -3.98 21.33
N LEU A 471 8.57 -4.70 20.56
CA LEU A 471 7.16 -4.98 20.87
C LEU A 471 7.10 -6.18 21.82
N LEU A 472 6.52 -6.05 23.02
CA LEU A 472 6.26 -7.23 23.85
C LEU A 472 4.96 -7.89 23.43
N ILE A 473 4.97 -9.22 23.33
CA ILE A 473 3.79 -10.03 23.03
C ILE A 473 3.63 -11.05 24.15
N THR A 474 2.50 -11.02 24.86
CA THR A 474 2.18 -12.05 25.87
C THR A 474 1.40 -13.21 25.26
N GLY A 475 1.41 -14.36 25.92
CA GLY A 475 0.66 -15.53 25.45
C GLY A 475 1.45 -16.38 24.48
N ALA A 476 2.74 -16.62 24.78
CA ALA A 476 3.67 -17.38 23.93
C ALA A 476 3.16 -18.74 23.44
N THR A 477 2.24 -19.41 24.13
CA THR A 477 1.72 -20.71 23.72
C THR A 477 0.36 -20.64 23.02
N GLY A 478 -0.23 -19.45 22.88
CA GLY A 478 -1.55 -19.24 22.30
C GLY A 478 -1.51 -18.90 20.81
N THR A 479 -2.63 -19.13 20.12
CA THR A 479 -2.82 -18.87 18.68
C THR A 479 -2.42 -17.44 18.30
N LEU A 480 -2.90 -16.43 19.04
CA LEU A 480 -2.60 -15.03 18.75
C LEU A 480 -1.12 -14.69 19.02
N GLY A 481 -0.57 -15.08 20.17
CA GLY A 481 0.83 -14.77 20.51
C GLY A 481 1.82 -15.30 19.46
N GLN A 482 1.61 -16.54 19.00
CA GLN A 482 2.39 -17.15 17.92
C GLN A 482 2.16 -16.45 16.57
N ALA A 483 0.92 -16.07 16.25
CA ALA A 483 0.61 -15.37 15.01
C ALA A 483 1.24 -13.96 14.96
N PHE A 484 1.21 -13.20 16.07
CA PHE A 484 1.91 -11.92 16.20
C PHE A 484 3.41 -12.08 16.01
N ALA A 485 4.04 -13.04 16.71
CA ALA A 485 5.47 -13.31 16.55
C ALA A 485 5.85 -13.63 15.10
N ARG A 486 5.06 -14.50 14.43
CA ARG A 486 5.24 -14.84 13.02
C ARG A 486 5.14 -13.62 12.11
N LEU A 487 4.13 -12.79 12.28
CA LEU A 487 3.94 -11.61 11.43
C LEU A 487 4.91 -10.48 11.74
N CYS A 488 5.34 -10.30 12.99
CA CYS A 488 6.44 -9.40 13.33
C CYS A 488 7.75 -9.82 12.65
N GLU A 489 8.08 -11.10 12.60
CA GLU A 489 9.24 -11.59 11.85
C GLU A 489 9.14 -11.26 10.35
N ILE A 490 7.99 -11.53 9.72
CA ILE A 490 7.75 -11.24 8.30
C ILE A 490 7.84 -9.73 8.01
N ARG A 491 7.21 -8.92 8.86
CA ARG A 491 7.17 -7.44 8.77
C ARG A 491 8.46 -6.76 9.22
N GLY A 492 9.39 -7.51 9.80
CA GLY A 492 10.62 -6.94 10.37
C GLY A 492 10.31 -5.96 11.50
N ILE A 493 9.43 -6.33 12.43
CA ILE A 493 9.14 -5.55 13.64
C ILE A 493 9.90 -6.21 14.79
N PRO A 494 10.83 -5.53 15.49
CA PRO A 494 11.52 -6.10 16.65
C PRO A 494 10.52 -6.47 17.74
N TYR A 495 10.58 -7.71 18.24
CA TYR A 495 9.61 -8.20 19.23
C TYR A 495 10.24 -9.17 20.24
N HIS A 496 9.59 -9.31 21.40
CA HIS A 496 9.80 -10.44 22.30
C HIS A 496 8.46 -11.12 22.60
N LEU A 497 8.41 -12.43 22.35
CA LEU A 497 7.27 -13.27 22.70
C LEU A 497 7.49 -13.87 24.09
N LEU A 498 6.68 -13.45 25.05
CA LEU A 498 6.84 -13.76 26.47
C LEU A 498 5.93 -14.90 26.92
N SER A 499 6.54 -15.88 27.56
CA SER A 499 5.88 -16.91 28.35
C SER A 499 5.39 -16.34 29.69
N ARG A 500 4.54 -17.12 30.37
CA ARG A 500 4.07 -16.77 31.72
C ARG A 500 5.21 -16.72 32.75
N GLN A 501 6.31 -17.45 32.53
CA GLN A 501 7.45 -17.45 33.45
C GLN A 501 8.26 -16.17 33.33
N GLU A 502 8.32 -15.58 32.14
CA GLU A 502 9.01 -14.31 31.88
C GLU A 502 8.16 -13.12 32.32
N MET A 503 6.84 -13.15 32.06
CA MET A 503 5.92 -12.13 32.54
C MET A 503 4.55 -12.73 32.90
N ASP A 504 4.29 -12.91 34.21
CA ASP A 504 2.95 -13.24 34.70
C ASP A 504 2.14 -11.94 34.87
N ILE A 505 1.22 -11.69 33.94
CA ILE A 505 0.37 -10.50 33.96
C ILE A 505 -0.50 -10.37 35.23
N THR A 506 -0.68 -11.45 36.00
CA THR A 506 -1.43 -11.43 37.26
C THR A 506 -0.58 -11.02 38.47
N ASN A 507 0.70 -10.72 38.26
CA ASN A 507 1.66 -10.29 39.28
C ASN A 507 2.30 -8.95 38.88
N SER A 508 1.96 -7.87 39.58
CA SER A 508 2.47 -6.53 39.29
C SER A 508 4.00 -6.46 39.32
N ALA A 509 4.67 -7.11 40.28
CA ALA A 509 6.13 -7.10 40.36
C ALA A 509 6.79 -7.80 39.15
N SER A 510 6.14 -8.83 38.60
CA SER A 510 6.63 -9.52 37.39
C SER A 510 6.49 -8.63 36.15
N VAL A 511 5.37 -7.91 36.02
CA VAL A 511 5.14 -6.94 34.94
C VAL A 511 6.16 -5.81 35.02
N GLU A 512 6.34 -5.23 36.19
CA GLU A 512 7.29 -4.13 36.43
C GLU A 512 8.73 -4.51 36.07
N GLU A 513 9.15 -5.73 36.39
CA GLU A 513 10.49 -6.22 36.03
C GLU A 513 10.64 -6.38 34.52
N ALA A 514 9.68 -7.03 33.85
CA ALA A 514 9.72 -7.21 32.40
C ALA A 514 9.75 -5.86 31.65
N LEU A 515 8.93 -4.89 32.06
CA LEU A 515 8.92 -3.56 31.44
C LEU A 515 10.24 -2.82 31.63
N ARG A 516 10.88 -2.96 32.79
CA ARG A 516 12.19 -2.37 33.07
C ARG A 516 13.31 -3.02 32.26
N GLU A 517 13.26 -4.33 32.10
CA GLU A 517 14.25 -5.12 31.35
C GLU A 517 14.18 -4.83 29.85
N PHE A 518 13.00 -5.00 29.25
CA PHE A 518 12.85 -4.95 27.80
C PHE A 518 12.63 -3.55 27.23
N LYS A 519 12.14 -2.59 28.04
CA LYS A 519 11.85 -1.19 27.63
C LYS A 519 11.09 -1.11 26.30
N PRO A 520 9.91 -1.73 26.20
CA PRO A 520 9.24 -1.84 24.93
C PRO A 520 8.58 -0.54 24.47
N TRP A 521 8.37 -0.44 23.17
CA TRP A 521 7.60 0.67 22.60
C TRP A 521 6.09 0.43 22.64
N ALA A 522 5.64 -0.83 22.73
CA ALA A 522 4.24 -1.19 22.92
C ALA A 522 4.10 -2.63 23.46
N ILE A 523 2.88 -3.02 23.83
CA ILE A 523 2.55 -4.38 24.29
C ILE A 523 1.30 -4.92 23.61
N ILE A 524 1.39 -6.14 23.10
CA ILE A 524 0.25 -6.96 22.70
C ILE A 524 -0.13 -7.92 23.84
N ASN A 525 -1.28 -7.70 24.47
CA ASN A 525 -1.85 -8.63 25.43
C ASN A 525 -2.72 -9.71 24.76
N ALA A 526 -2.04 -10.71 24.17
CA ALA A 526 -2.66 -11.91 23.62
C ALA A 526 -2.81 -13.05 24.66
N SER A 527 -2.50 -12.80 25.93
CA SER A 527 -2.76 -13.74 27.02
C SER A 527 -4.23 -13.72 27.48
N GLY A 528 -4.70 -14.88 27.95
CA GLY A 528 -6.07 -15.02 28.45
C GLY A 528 -6.49 -16.47 28.69
N TYR A 529 -7.53 -16.64 29.50
CA TYR A 529 -8.26 -17.88 29.65
C TYR A 529 -9.27 -18.01 28.49
N VAL A 530 -9.09 -19.01 27.61
CA VAL A 530 -9.85 -19.12 26.33
C VAL A 530 -10.84 -20.29 26.27
N ARG A 531 -10.81 -21.24 27.22
CA ARG A 531 -11.66 -22.43 27.20
C ARG A 531 -13.05 -22.11 27.75
N VAL A 532 -13.97 -21.70 26.88
CA VAL A 532 -15.29 -21.14 27.26
C VAL A 532 -16.09 -22.05 28.21
N ASP A 533 -16.17 -23.36 27.94
CA ASP A 533 -16.90 -24.29 28.80
C ASP A 533 -16.20 -24.54 30.15
N ASP A 534 -14.87 -24.52 30.19
CA ASP A 534 -14.11 -24.70 31.43
C ASP A 534 -14.22 -23.46 32.34
N ALA A 535 -14.43 -22.28 31.76
CA ALA A 535 -14.60 -21.04 32.52
C ALA A 535 -15.82 -21.07 33.46
N GLU A 536 -16.88 -21.82 33.11
CA GLU A 536 -18.04 -22.04 34.00
C GLU A 536 -17.67 -22.84 35.25
N ARG A 537 -16.64 -23.69 35.16
CA ARG A 537 -16.13 -24.50 36.27
C ARG A 537 -15.04 -23.79 37.06
N GLU A 538 -14.34 -22.86 36.42
CA GLU A 538 -13.18 -22.13 36.96
C GLU A 538 -13.36 -20.59 36.91
N PRO A 539 -14.46 -20.03 37.45
CA PRO A 539 -14.80 -18.62 37.26
C PRO A 539 -13.77 -17.65 37.85
N ASP A 540 -13.23 -17.95 39.04
CA ASP A 540 -12.24 -17.10 39.69
C ASP A 540 -10.91 -17.06 38.91
N LEU A 541 -10.49 -18.21 38.36
CA LEU A 541 -9.28 -18.28 37.53
C LEU A 541 -9.47 -17.53 36.22
N CYS A 542 -10.64 -17.68 35.59
CA CYS A 542 -11.00 -16.94 34.38
C CYS A 542 -10.99 -15.42 34.65
N HIS A 543 -11.61 -14.97 35.74
CA HIS A 543 -11.64 -13.56 36.14
C HIS A 543 -10.23 -13.02 36.42
N ARG A 544 -9.44 -13.73 37.22
CA ARG A 544 -8.08 -13.32 37.59
C ARG A 544 -7.19 -13.13 36.37
N ILE A 545 -7.24 -14.05 35.40
CA ILE A 545 -6.39 -13.96 34.20
C ILE A 545 -6.94 -12.93 33.21
N ASN A 546 -8.21 -13.01 32.84
CA ASN A 546 -8.75 -12.19 31.75
C ASN A 546 -8.95 -10.73 32.17
N ALA A 547 -9.38 -10.48 33.42
CA ALA A 547 -9.74 -9.15 33.89
C ALA A 547 -8.67 -8.53 34.79
N GLU A 548 -8.30 -9.18 35.91
CA GLU A 548 -7.35 -8.59 36.87
C GLU A 548 -5.96 -8.46 36.28
N GLY A 549 -5.43 -9.52 35.66
CA GLY A 549 -4.10 -9.45 35.03
C GLY A 549 -4.02 -8.45 33.88
N ALA A 550 -5.08 -8.32 33.09
CA ALA A 550 -5.14 -7.29 32.04
C ALA A 550 -5.14 -5.87 32.63
N ALA A 551 -5.84 -5.65 33.74
CA ALA A 551 -5.88 -4.35 34.43
C ALA A 551 -4.51 -3.99 35.05
N ILE A 552 -3.82 -4.95 35.66
CA ILE A 552 -2.47 -4.74 36.21
C ILE A 552 -1.52 -4.28 35.09
N LEU A 553 -1.55 -4.96 33.94
CA LEU A 553 -0.73 -4.59 32.80
C LEU A 553 -1.08 -3.18 32.27
N ALA A 554 -2.37 -2.86 32.16
CA ALA A 554 -2.83 -1.55 31.69
C ALA A 554 -2.36 -0.40 32.61
N VAL A 555 -2.42 -0.57 33.94
CA VAL A 555 -1.90 0.42 34.90
C VAL A 555 -0.40 0.65 34.69
N ALA A 556 0.38 -0.43 34.61
CA ALA A 556 1.83 -0.33 34.43
C ALA A 556 2.22 0.32 33.08
N CYS A 557 1.43 0.08 32.04
CA CYS A 557 1.57 0.73 30.72
C CYS A 557 1.24 2.23 30.79
N ALA A 558 0.12 2.61 31.43
CA ALA A 558 -0.30 4.00 31.57
C ALA A 558 0.75 4.85 32.31
N GLU A 559 1.32 4.31 33.40
CA GLU A 559 2.36 4.97 34.18
C GLU A 559 3.63 5.29 33.37
N ARG A 560 3.84 4.61 32.24
CA ARG A 560 5.01 4.75 31.36
C ARG A 560 4.69 5.33 29.99
N GLY A 561 3.42 5.60 29.69
CA GLY A 561 2.97 6.00 28.36
C GLY A 561 3.24 4.93 27.29
N ILE A 562 3.20 3.64 27.65
CA ILE A 562 3.39 2.53 26.70
C ILE A 562 2.03 2.17 26.09
N PRO A 563 1.84 2.25 24.76
CA PRO A 563 0.66 1.76 24.07
C PRO A 563 0.43 0.27 24.33
N MET A 564 -0.83 -0.11 24.51
CA MET A 564 -1.21 -1.50 24.82
C MET A 564 -2.40 -1.94 23.98
N VAL A 565 -2.32 -3.16 23.45
CA VAL A 565 -3.43 -3.85 22.78
C VAL A 565 -4.03 -4.92 23.70
N LYS A 566 -5.36 -4.98 23.79
CA LYS A 566 -6.08 -6.05 24.50
C LYS A 566 -7.18 -6.68 23.65
N PHE A 567 -7.20 -8.01 23.60
CA PHE A 567 -8.26 -8.76 22.92
C PHE A 567 -9.44 -9.15 23.83
N SER A 568 -10.63 -8.81 23.34
CA SER A 568 -11.95 -9.21 23.82
C SER A 568 -12.61 -10.24 22.87
N SER A 569 -13.93 -10.42 22.95
CA SER A 569 -14.69 -11.44 22.21
C SER A 569 -16.07 -10.93 21.83
N ASP A 570 -16.64 -11.49 20.78
CA ASP A 570 -18.07 -11.44 20.44
C ASP A 570 -19.00 -12.03 21.51
N LEU A 571 -18.51 -12.95 22.36
CA LEU A 571 -19.25 -13.53 23.50
C LEU A 571 -19.59 -12.53 24.63
N VAL A 572 -19.25 -11.25 24.46
CA VAL A 572 -19.75 -10.16 25.30
C VAL A 572 -21.22 -9.83 25.05
N PHE A 573 -21.78 -10.31 23.93
CA PHE A 573 -23.18 -10.09 23.54
C PHE A 573 -24.07 -11.30 23.85
N ASP A 574 -25.37 -11.04 24.00
CA ASP A 574 -26.38 -12.07 24.31
C ASP A 574 -26.96 -12.77 23.08
N GLY A 575 -26.81 -12.16 21.91
CA GLY A 575 -27.37 -12.65 20.65
C GLY A 575 -28.85 -12.38 20.47
N SER A 576 -29.40 -11.38 21.16
CA SER A 576 -30.78 -10.93 21.00
C SER A 576 -31.04 -10.11 19.74
N GLN A 577 -29.99 -9.51 19.15
CA GLN A 577 -30.12 -8.71 17.93
C GLN A 577 -30.29 -9.55 16.66
N ALA A 578 -30.98 -8.95 15.68
CA ALA A 578 -31.17 -9.50 14.34
C ALA A 578 -30.19 -8.92 13.30
N ALA A 579 -29.32 -7.98 13.71
CA ALA A 579 -28.34 -7.31 12.88
C ALA A 579 -26.96 -7.34 13.57
N PRO A 580 -25.85 -7.16 12.82
CA PRO A 580 -24.51 -7.20 13.40
C PRO A 580 -24.31 -6.20 14.54
N TYR A 581 -23.58 -6.60 15.58
CA TYR A 581 -23.26 -5.74 16.70
C TYR A 581 -22.16 -4.74 16.34
N MET A 582 -22.45 -3.45 16.52
CA MET A 582 -21.47 -2.35 16.54
C MET A 582 -20.85 -2.16 17.94
N GLU A 583 -19.75 -1.41 18.02
CA GLU A 583 -19.02 -1.10 19.25
C GLU A 583 -19.91 -0.45 20.31
N SER A 584 -20.82 0.44 19.88
CA SER A 584 -21.76 1.21 20.70
C SER A 584 -22.91 0.40 21.32
N HIS A 585 -23.14 -0.84 20.90
CA HIS A 585 -24.20 -1.67 21.47
C HIS A 585 -23.88 -2.13 22.90
N GLU A 586 -24.95 -2.27 23.71
CA GLU A 586 -24.85 -2.74 25.09
C GLU A 586 -24.34 -4.19 25.14
N VAL A 587 -23.40 -4.44 26.06
CA VAL A 587 -22.86 -5.78 26.32
C VAL A 587 -23.72 -6.52 27.35
N ALA A 588 -24.05 -7.77 27.05
CA ALA A 588 -24.89 -8.63 27.88
C ALA A 588 -24.38 -10.09 27.82
N PRO A 589 -23.21 -10.41 28.41
CA PRO A 589 -22.61 -11.72 28.25
C PRO A 589 -23.43 -12.83 28.92
N LEU A 590 -23.66 -13.93 28.21
CA LEU A 590 -24.41 -15.09 28.72
C LEU A 590 -23.58 -16.00 29.63
N ASN A 591 -22.26 -16.04 29.44
CA ASN A 591 -21.36 -16.97 30.12
C ASN A 591 -20.25 -16.24 30.90
N VAL A 592 -19.56 -17.00 31.77
CA VAL A 592 -18.47 -16.49 32.62
C VAL A 592 -17.31 -15.92 31.81
N TYR A 593 -16.95 -16.57 30.70
CA TYR A 593 -15.87 -16.10 29.82
C TYR A 593 -16.18 -14.71 29.25
N GLY A 594 -17.37 -14.52 28.66
CA GLY A 594 -17.84 -13.24 28.13
C GLY A 594 -17.87 -12.15 29.21
N ARG A 595 -18.36 -12.50 30.42
CA ARG A 595 -18.35 -11.57 31.57
C ARG A 595 -16.94 -11.14 31.96
N SER A 596 -15.97 -12.07 31.97
CA SER A 596 -14.58 -11.74 32.24
C SER A 596 -13.99 -10.77 31.21
N LYS A 597 -14.39 -10.88 29.94
CA LYS A 597 -13.96 -9.99 28.86
C LYS A 597 -14.55 -8.58 29.01
N VAL A 598 -15.85 -8.45 29.29
CA VAL A 598 -16.49 -7.13 29.57
C VAL A 598 -15.78 -6.41 30.72
N ILE A 599 -15.49 -7.12 31.81
CA ILE A 599 -14.80 -6.51 32.95
C ILE A 599 -13.37 -6.10 32.57
N ALA A 600 -12.69 -6.87 31.73
CA ALA A 600 -11.37 -6.52 31.21
C ALA A 600 -11.42 -5.25 30.35
N GLU A 601 -12.38 -5.14 29.43
CA GLU A 601 -12.59 -3.94 28.60
C GLU A 601 -12.73 -2.69 29.48
N GLN A 602 -13.63 -2.77 30.48
CA GLN A 602 -13.90 -1.66 31.40
C GLN A 602 -12.67 -1.28 32.22
N LYS A 603 -11.99 -2.25 32.83
CA LYS A 603 -10.83 -1.98 33.70
C LYS A 603 -9.63 -1.46 32.90
N VAL A 604 -9.37 -2.01 31.71
CA VAL A 604 -8.25 -1.57 30.85
C VAL A 604 -8.48 -0.14 30.38
N LEU A 605 -9.66 0.16 29.82
CA LEU A 605 -9.96 1.52 29.31
C LEU A 605 -10.07 2.55 30.43
N ALA A 606 -10.47 2.16 31.64
CA ALA A 606 -10.47 3.05 32.80
C ALA A 606 -9.05 3.36 33.31
N ALA A 607 -8.13 2.39 33.26
CA ALA A 607 -6.76 2.55 33.71
C ALA A 607 -5.86 3.23 32.65
N HIS A 608 -6.06 2.91 31.38
CA HIS A 608 -5.28 3.40 30.26
C HIS A 608 -6.20 3.67 29.05
N PRO A 609 -6.83 4.85 28.97
CA PRO A 609 -7.78 5.20 27.91
C PRO A 609 -7.19 5.11 26.48
N ASP A 610 -5.89 5.28 26.34
CA ASP A 610 -5.19 5.20 25.05
C ASP A 610 -4.87 3.75 24.63
N SER A 611 -5.33 2.74 25.39
CA SER A 611 -5.22 1.34 24.99
C SER A 611 -6.14 1.00 23.82
N LEU A 612 -5.66 0.16 22.90
CA LEU A 612 -6.44 -0.41 21.81
C LEU A 612 -7.11 -1.71 22.30
N VAL A 613 -8.43 -1.71 22.45
CA VAL A 613 -9.20 -2.89 22.84
C VAL A 613 -9.95 -3.43 21.63
N ILE A 614 -9.68 -4.68 21.24
CA ILE A 614 -10.25 -5.29 20.04
C ILE A 614 -11.22 -6.39 20.45
N ARG A 615 -12.51 -6.18 20.20
CA ARG A 615 -13.49 -7.28 20.13
C ARG A 615 -13.33 -7.95 18.78
N THR A 616 -13.23 -9.26 18.82
CA THR A 616 -13.09 -10.09 17.64
C THR A 616 -13.93 -11.35 17.83
N SER A 617 -14.09 -12.10 16.77
CA SER A 617 -14.99 -13.25 16.72
C SER A 617 -14.17 -14.51 16.48
N ALA A 618 -14.87 -15.61 16.18
CA ALA A 618 -14.29 -16.93 16.19
C ALA A 618 -13.16 -17.11 15.17
N PHE A 619 -11.98 -17.47 15.67
CA PHE A 619 -10.77 -17.52 14.84
C PHE A 619 -10.77 -18.66 13.85
N PHE A 620 -10.19 -18.40 12.68
CA PHE A 620 -9.68 -19.44 11.78
C PHE A 620 -8.30 -19.08 11.22
N SER A 621 -7.45 -20.09 11.08
CA SER A 621 -6.08 -19.95 10.57
C SER A 621 -5.47 -21.32 10.28
N PRO A 622 -4.65 -21.48 9.22
CA PRO A 622 -3.92 -22.71 9.00
C PRO A 622 -2.74 -22.87 9.98
N TRP A 623 -2.38 -21.82 10.72
CA TRP A 623 -1.22 -21.81 11.63
C TRP A 623 -1.50 -22.47 12.99
N ASP A 624 -2.74 -22.86 13.25
CA ASP A 624 -3.16 -23.53 14.48
C ASP A 624 -3.83 -24.88 14.17
N ALA A 625 -3.16 -25.95 14.60
CA ALA A 625 -3.59 -27.31 14.38
C ALA A 625 -4.88 -27.69 15.15
N TYR A 626 -5.25 -26.89 16.15
CA TYR A 626 -6.46 -27.04 16.98
C TYR A 626 -7.59 -26.12 16.53
N ASN A 627 -7.40 -25.36 15.46
CA ASN A 627 -8.43 -24.49 14.92
C ASN A 627 -9.63 -25.30 14.36
N PHE A 628 -10.85 -24.75 14.49
CA PHE A 628 -12.09 -25.39 14.05
C PHE A 628 -12.04 -25.89 12.61
N LEU A 629 -11.65 -25.04 11.66
CA LEU A 629 -11.59 -25.42 10.24
C LEU A 629 -10.50 -26.47 9.98
N THR A 630 -9.35 -26.33 10.64
CA THR A 630 -8.25 -27.29 10.51
C THR A 630 -8.64 -28.68 11.03
N ILE A 631 -9.39 -28.76 12.14
CA ILE A 631 -9.92 -30.02 12.67
C ILE A 631 -11.00 -30.57 11.74
N ALA A 632 -11.94 -29.74 11.28
CA ALA A 632 -13.02 -30.15 10.38
C ALA A 632 -12.46 -30.78 9.10
N LEU A 633 -11.56 -30.09 8.42
CA LEU A 633 -10.99 -30.56 7.16
C LEU A 633 -10.13 -31.83 7.36
N ARG A 634 -9.45 -31.98 8.50
CA ARG A 634 -8.73 -33.21 8.84
C ARG A 634 -9.69 -34.40 9.02
N ALA A 635 -10.79 -34.21 9.74
CA ALA A 635 -11.80 -35.24 9.94
C ALA A 635 -12.44 -35.65 8.60
N LEU A 636 -12.85 -34.67 7.79
CA LEU A 636 -13.48 -34.89 6.48
C LEU A 636 -12.54 -35.57 5.48
N ALA A 637 -11.26 -35.19 5.45
CA ALA A 637 -10.24 -35.85 4.63
C ALA A 637 -10.00 -37.32 5.06
N ALA A 638 -10.19 -37.63 6.35
CA ALA A 638 -10.16 -39.00 6.87
C ALA A 638 -11.49 -39.76 6.68
N GLY A 639 -12.46 -39.19 5.94
CA GLY A 639 -13.79 -39.75 5.73
C GLY A 639 -14.66 -39.80 7.00
N GLN A 640 -14.28 -39.09 8.07
CA GLN A 640 -15.06 -39.06 9.32
C GLN A 640 -16.13 -37.97 9.27
N PRO A 641 -17.28 -38.17 9.92
CA PRO A 641 -18.26 -37.09 10.09
C PRO A 641 -17.72 -36.01 11.02
N PHE A 642 -18.12 -34.76 10.79
CA PHE A 642 -17.78 -33.62 11.64
C PHE A 642 -19.05 -32.90 12.09
N VAL A 643 -19.23 -32.73 13.41
CA VAL A 643 -20.43 -32.11 13.98
C VAL A 643 -20.19 -30.62 14.20
N ALA A 644 -21.12 -29.78 13.75
CA ALA A 644 -21.02 -28.32 13.88
C ALA A 644 -22.40 -27.69 14.14
N ALA A 645 -22.40 -26.52 14.81
CA ALA A 645 -23.62 -25.80 15.17
C ALA A 645 -24.32 -25.25 13.92
N SER A 646 -25.64 -25.48 13.83
CA SER A 646 -26.48 -25.08 12.69
C SER A 646 -27.24 -23.78 12.90
N ASP A 647 -27.27 -23.27 14.12
CA ASP A 647 -28.10 -22.13 14.56
C ASP A 647 -27.29 -21.12 15.39
N ALA A 648 -25.95 -21.24 15.42
CA ALA A 648 -25.05 -20.22 15.95
C ALA A 648 -24.36 -19.48 14.79
N VAL A 649 -24.78 -18.25 14.54
CA VAL A 649 -24.29 -17.37 13.49
C VAL A 649 -23.21 -16.45 14.04
N VAL A 650 -22.03 -16.48 13.43
CA VAL A 650 -20.84 -15.71 13.82
C VAL A 650 -20.27 -14.95 12.62
N SER A 651 -19.33 -14.05 12.87
CA SER A 651 -18.46 -13.43 11.85
C SER A 651 -17.04 -13.99 11.97
N PRO A 652 -16.68 -15.11 11.32
CA PRO A 652 -15.39 -15.75 11.49
C PRO A 652 -14.24 -14.78 11.23
N THR A 653 -13.18 -14.86 12.02
CA THR A 653 -12.04 -13.94 11.92
C THR A 653 -10.77 -14.67 11.53
N TYR A 654 -10.22 -14.31 10.37
CA TYR A 654 -8.96 -14.83 9.86
C TYR A 654 -7.81 -14.22 10.64
N VAL A 655 -7.08 -15.06 11.38
CA VAL A 655 -6.02 -14.59 12.29
C VAL A 655 -4.96 -13.74 11.56
N PRO A 656 -4.50 -14.08 10.34
CA PRO A 656 -3.53 -13.25 9.63
C PRO A 656 -4.05 -11.83 9.33
N ASP A 657 -5.32 -11.68 8.95
CA ASP A 657 -5.92 -10.37 8.70
C ASP A 657 -6.00 -9.58 10.02
N LEU A 658 -6.52 -10.22 11.08
CA LEU A 658 -6.65 -9.61 12.40
C LEU A 658 -5.32 -9.07 12.93
N VAL A 659 -4.26 -9.88 12.86
CA VAL A 659 -2.94 -9.51 13.38
C VAL A 659 -2.33 -8.38 12.54
N ASN A 660 -2.42 -8.44 11.22
CA ASN A 660 -1.89 -7.38 10.36
C ASN A 660 -2.58 -6.04 10.62
N THR A 661 -3.92 -6.03 10.63
CA THR A 661 -4.70 -4.82 10.92
C THR A 661 -4.43 -4.31 12.33
N THR A 662 -4.29 -5.19 13.33
CA THR A 662 -3.97 -4.78 14.70
C THR A 662 -2.61 -4.08 14.78
N LEU A 663 -1.59 -4.60 14.10
CA LEU A 663 -0.27 -3.96 14.06
C LEU A 663 -0.33 -2.61 13.35
N ASP A 664 -1.08 -2.49 12.25
CA ASP A 664 -1.24 -1.21 11.55
C ASP A 664 -1.95 -0.17 12.43
N LEU A 665 -3.05 -0.54 13.10
CA LEU A 665 -3.76 0.33 14.04
C LEU A 665 -2.87 0.75 15.22
N LEU A 666 -2.06 -0.17 15.75
CA LEU A 666 -1.12 0.13 16.83
C LEU A 666 -0.05 1.13 16.39
N ILE A 667 0.50 0.98 15.18
CA ILE A 667 1.50 1.90 14.62
C ILE A 667 0.85 3.26 14.28
N ASP A 668 -0.40 3.26 13.82
CA ASP A 668 -1.20 4.47 13.59
C ASP A 668 -1.54 5.23 14.89
N GLY A 669 -1.29 4.63 16.06
CA GLY A 669 -1.61 5.23 17.36
C GLY A 669 -3.10 5.16 17.71
N GLU A 670 -3.85 4.25 17.09
CA GLU A 670 -5.27 4.10 17.35
C GLU A 670 -5.54 3.51 18.74
N SER A 671 -6.58 4.03 19.38
CA SER A 671 -6.96 3.67 20.74
C SER A 671 -8.47 3.43 20.87
N GLY A 672 -8.90 3.01 22.06
CA GLY A 672 -10.29 2.74 22.38
C GLY A 672 -10.75 1.37 21.90
N LEU A 673 -12.06 1.18 21.90
CA LEU A 673 -12.69 -0.08 21.52
C LEU A 673 -12.89 -0.16 20.00
N TRP A 674 -12.56 -1.32 19.41
CA TRP A 674 -12.72 -1.64 18.00
C TRP A 674 -13.31 -3.05 17.82
N HIS A 675 -14.14 -3.23 16.81
CA HIS A 675 -14.54 -4.54 16.30
C HIS A 675 -13.68 -4.91 15.09
N LEU A 676 -12.95 -6.02 15.17
CA LEU A 676 -12.22 -6.58 14.02
C LEU A 676 -12.69 -8.02 13.76
N ALA A 677 -13.45 -8.20 12.69
CA ALA A 677 -13.87 -9.48 12.13
C ALA A 677 -14.02 -9.37 10.62
N ASN A 678 -13.79 -10.46 9.88
CA ASN A 678 -14.04 -10.47 8.44
C ASN A 678 -15.53 -10.25 8.17
N THR A 679 -15.87 -9.51 7.11
CA THR A 679 -17.27 -9.24 6.78
C THR A 679 -17.95 -10.52 6.30
N GLY A 680 -19.06 -10.86 6.94
CA GLY A 680 -19.85 -12.04 6.63
C GLY A 680 -20.55 -12.56 7.88
N ALA A 681 -21.71 -13.19 7.70
CA ALA A 681 -22.47 -13.84 8.76
C ALA A 681 -22.73 -15.28 8.33
N ILE A 682 -22.24 -16.25 9.10
CA ILE A 682 -22.32 -17.66 8.73
C ILE A 682 -22.47 -18.55 9.96
N THR A 683 -23.16 -19.67 9.80
CA THR A 683 -23.21 -20.70 10.85
C THR A 683 -21.92 -21.52 10.85
N TRP A 684 -21.56 -22.12 11.98
CA TRP A 684 -20.41 -23.04 12.06
C TRP A 684 -20.52 -24.22 11.08
N ALA A 685 -21.73 -24.76 10.91
CA ALA A 685 -21.98 -25.86 9.98
C ALA A 685 -21.81 -25.44 8.52
N ASP A 686 -22.30 -24.26 8.15
CA ASP A 686 -22.18 -23.78 6.78
C ASP A 686 -20.75 -23.38 6.44
N LEU A 687 -20.03 -22.76 7.38
CA LEU A 687 -18.60 -22.48 7.25
C LEU A 687 -17.81 -23.77 6.98
N ALA A 688 -18.06 -24.83 7.77
CA ALA A 688 -17.38 -26.11 7.56
C ALA A 688 -17.73 -26.74 6.19
N ARG A 689 -18.98 -26.64 5.74
CA ARG A 689 -19.43 -27.17 4.44
C ARG A 689 -18.82 -26.42 3.26
N GLU A 690 -18.79 -25.10 3.35
CA GLU A 690 -18.27 -24.24 2.29
C GLU A 690 -16.78 -24.50 2.08
N VAL A 691 -16.00 -24.46 3.17
CA VAL A 691 -14.56 -24.72 3.11
C VAL A 691 -14.27 -26.15 2.69
N ALA A 692 -15.08 -27.14 3.11
CA ALA A 692 -14.96 -28.52 2.63
C ALA A 692 -15.19 -28.63 1.12
N THR A 693 -16.22 -27.94 0.60
CA THR A 693 -16.55 -27.93 -0.83
C THR A 693 -15.40 -27.33 -1.64
N LEU A 694 -14.88 -26.18 -1.21
CA LEU A 694 -13.74 -25.51 -1.85
C LEU A 694 -12.45 -26.34 -1.77
N ALA A 695 -12.27 -27.13 -0.72
CA ALA A 695 -11.14 -28.05 -0.56
C ALA A 695 -11.32 -29.39 -1.31
N GLY A 696 -12.42 -29.59 -2.06
CA GLY A 696 -12.70 -30.84 -2.76
C GLY A 696 -13.03 -32.04 -1.85
N LEU A 697 -13.54 -31.79 -0.64
CA LEU A 697 -13.93 -32.79 0.34
C LEU A 697 -15.47 -32.99 0.37
N ASP A 698 -15.92 -34.14 0.87
CA ASP A 698 -17.35 -34.47 0.96
C ASP A 698 -18.06 -33.66 2.07
N SER A 699 -18.68 -32.55 1.68
CA SER A 699 -19.40 -31.65 2.58
C SER A 699 -20.64 -32.28 3.24
N ASN A 700 -21.18 -33.38 2.71
CA ASN A 700 -22.32 -34.09 3.32
C ASN A 700 -21.96 -34.76 4.65
N ARG A 701 -20.66 -34.92 4.94
CA ARG A 701 -20.17 -35.45 6.22
C ARG A 701 -20.20 -34.41 7.35
N VAL A 702 -20.51 -33.15 7.05
CA VAL A 702 -20.77 -32.12 8.07
C VAL A 702 -22.19 -32.30 8.64
N GLN A 703 -22.25 -32.77 9.88
CA GLN A 703 -23.48 -32.99 10.63
C GLN A 703 -23.88 -31.71 11.38
N ALA A 704 -24.79 -30.96 10.79
CA ALA A 704 -25.44 -29.82 11.43
C ALA A 704 -26.28 -30.28 12.65
N ARG A 705 -26.05 -29.64 13.80
CA ARG A 705 -26.85 -29.82 15.02
C ARG A 705 -27.17 -28.49 15.67
N SER A 706 -28.30 -28.38 16.35
CA SER A 706 -28.62 -27.17 17.11
C SER A 706 -27.64 -27.01 18.28
N VAL A 707 -27.37 -25.77 18.72
CA VAL A 707 -26.54 -25.49 19.90
C VAL A 707 -27.00 -26.29 21.13
N LYS A 708 -28.32 -26.48 21.28
CA LYS A 708 -28.91 -27.27 22.38
C LYS A 708 -28.48 -28.74 22.35
N ASP A 709 -28.27 -29.30 21.17
CA ASP A 709 -27.89 -30.71 20.98
C ASP A 709 -26.36 -30.95 21.08
N LEU A 710 -25.57 -29.87 21.20
CA LEU A 710 -24.11 -29.94 21.33
C LEU A 710 -23.62 -30.17 22.77
N ASN A 711 -24.53 -30.13 23.76
CA ASN A 711 -24.24 -30.37 25.18
C ASN A 711 -23.10 -29.49 25.74
N TRP A 712 -23.00 -28.26 25.25
CA TRP A 712 -22.08 -27.27 25.77
C TRP A 712 -22.46 -26.87 27.20
N VAL A 713 -21.44 -26.63 28.05
CA VAL A 713 -21.64 -26.24 29.45
C VAL A 713 -21.99 -24.76 29.53
N ALA A 714 -21.22 -23.93 28.81
CA ALA A 714 -21.43 -22.49 28.75
C ALA A 714 -22.55 -22.14 27.76
N PRO A 715 -23.55 -21.34 28.17
CA PRO A 715 -24.51 -20.79 27.23
C PRO A 715 -23.79 -19.87 26.23
N ARG A 716 -24.10 -20.03 24.95
CA ARG A 716 -23.51 -19.23 23.86
C ARG A 716 -24.63 -18.54 23.07
N PRO A 717 -24.40 -17.30 22.60
CA PRO A 717 -25.37 -16.59 21.78
C PRO A 717 -25.60 -17.34 20.46
N VAL A 718 -26.85 -17.31 19.99
CA VAL A 718 -27.21 -17.84 18.66
C VAL A 718 -26.81 -16.89 17.53
N TYR A 719 -26.51 -15.64 17.86
CA TYR A 719 -26.07 -14.61 16.92
C TYR A 719 -25.01 -13.71 17.58
N SER A 720 -23.79 -13.65 17.06
CA SER A 720 -22.72 -12.80 17.60
C SER A 720 -21.89 -12.11 16.52
N VAL A 721 -22.50 -11.92 15.34
CA VAL A 721 -21.87 -11.25 14.19
C VAL A 721 -21.46 -9.84 14.59
N LEU A 722 -20.20 -9.49 14.32
CA LEU A 722 -19.66 -8.16 14.55
C LEU A 722 -19.64 -7.34 13.25
N SER A 723 -19.92 -6.05 13.38
CA SER A 723 -19.57 -5.03 12.40
C SER A 723 -18.92 -3.86 13.15
N SER A 724 -18.33 -2.91 12.43
CA SER A 724 -17.61 -1.79 13.04
C SER A 724 -18.14 -0.46 12.54
N GLU A 725 -18.51 0.41 13.47
CA GLU A 725 -18.83 1.82 13.18
C GLU A 725 -17.57 2.68 13.04
N ARG A 726 -16.41 2.12 13.41
CA ARG A 726 -15.09 2.77 13.28
C ARG A 726 -14.40 2.49 11.95
N GLY A 727 -14.76 1.41 11.26
CA GLY A 727 -14.31 1.13 9.90
C GLY A 727 -14.26 -0.36 9.57
N VAL A 728 -14.53 -0.71 8.31
CA VAL A 728 -14.50 -2.09 7.83
C VAL A 728 -13.11 -2.40 7.28
N LEU A 729 -12.21 -2.82 8.17
CA LEU A 729 -10.78 -2.94 7.86
C LEU A 729 -10.36 -4.34 7.39
N LEU A 730 -11.07 -5.39 7.83
CA LEU A 730 -10.76 -6.76 7.44
C LEU A 730 -11.47 -7.11 6.12
N PRO A 731 -10.81 -7.87 5.21
CA PRO A 731 -11.42 -8.34 3.97
C PRO A 731 -12.68 -9.20 4.19
N SER A 732 -13.39 -9.50 3.11
CA SER A 732 -14.51 -10.43 3.14
C SER A 732 -14.11 -11.82 3.62
N LEU A 733 -15.08 -12.52 4.22
CA LEU A 733 -14.90 -13.90 4.64
C LEU A 733 -14.49 -14.80 3.46
N ASP A 734 -15.13 -14.65 2.31
CA ASP A 734 -14.83 -15.43 1.09
C ASP A 734 -13.37 -15.26 0.67
N GLY A 735 -12.88 -14.00 0.65
CA GLY A 735 -11.49 -13.69 0.34
C GLY A 735 -10.52 -14.31 1.36
N ALA A 736 -10.89 -14.29 2.64
CA ALA A 736 -10.10 -14.90 3.70
C ALA A 736 -10.09 -16.44 3.66
N ILE A 737 -11.20 -17.08 3.29
CA ILE A 737 -11.28 -18.53 3.05
C ILE A 737 -10.35 -18.93 1.89
N GLY A 738 -10.36 -18.17 0.79
CA GLY A 738 -9.45 -18.38 -0.33
C GLY A 738 -7.97 -18.36 0.10
N ARG A 739 -7.58 -17.36 0.91
CA ARG A 739 -6.21 -17.28 1.46
C ARG A 739 -5.89 -18.43 2.42
N TYR A 740 -6.82 -18.79 3.31
CA TYR A 740 -6.67 -19.93 4.22
C TYR A 740 -6.35 -21.23 3.45
N LEU A 741 -7.08 -21.50 2.36
CA LEU A 741 -6.89 -22.71 1.55
C LEU A 741 -5.54 -22.70 0.82
N ASN A 742 -5.15 -21.56 0.25
CA ASN A 742 -3.87 -21.42 -0.46
C ASN A 742 -2.67 -21.62 0.48
N GLU A 743 -2.72 -21.04 1.68
CA GLU A 743 -1.68 -21.22 2.70
C GLU A 743 -1.60 -22.65 3.20
N ARG A 744 -2.75 -23.32 3.37
CA ARG A 744 -2.81 -24.72 3.80
C ARG A 744 -2.17 -25.69 2.81
N VAL A 745 -2.28 -25.44 1.51
CA VAL A 745 -1.64 -26.28 0.47
C VAL A 745 -0.12 -26.09 0.47
N SER A 746 0.35 -24.95 0.95
CA SER A 746 1.78 -24.58 0.97
C SER A 746 2.50 -25.00 2.27
N ALA A 747 1.75 -25.49 3.27
CA ALA A 747 2.23 -25.97 4.56
C ALA A 747 2.21 -27.50 4.64
#